data_AF-A0A673ZIW1-F1
#
_entry.id   AF-A0A673ZIW1-F1
#
_cell.length_a   1.000
_cell.length_b   1.000
_cell.length_c   1.000
_cell.angle_alpha   90.00
_cell.angle_beta   90.00
_cell.angle_gamma   90.00
#
_symmetry.space_group_name_H-M   'P 1'
#
loop_
_entity.id
_entity.type
_entity.pdbx_description
1 polymer ?
#
loop_
_entity_poly.entity_id
_entity_poly.type
_entity_poly.pdbx_seq_one_letter_code
_entity_poly.pdbx_strand_id
1 'polypeptide(L)'
;MMAGVHASEAVSGHLLNPTIASSPAQDATQIAGLNNNDATVLPPTGTRAYLDISAAAFAHGHPVYGAEGVYTNGRYMDHGSPRTGSSSRDNSAERSHGGVNTPCGIMKDGSKQRQVRQKKTVSFSSMPNDRKINSTAACMAFMMEGCEMKKVRSNSRMYNRYFLLDPDMHWLRWEPSKKDSEKAKLEIKSIKEVRLGKKTPVLRSNGLSDQFPDECAFSIIYGDNYESLDLVASTADVVSTWVMGLRYLVSYGRHTVDVVEPSQASLRTSWIGSVFELADMERNGHIDLFRATQIIKGLNPGMKESRIELKFKELQKAKDQYGEDIDMETFVETYCELCTRPEIFFLLVQFSSNKEYLDSKDLMLFVEVEQGMEGVTEDMCRDIVQKYEPSAEGREKASLSIDGFTHYLLSSECHIFDPQHKRVCQDMSQPLSHYYINSSHNASLLEDHFWGSSDISSYIRALKMGCRSLEVIVWDGPDNEPVVYVGSSVASQLALCKVLDIINQYAFESSEYPLILCLVTHCCIPQQRVMAQHMKKILGDKLYLDSPSSEDHYLPSPEELKGKILLKGKRLPPNYPESEGEVTDEEEGLEMSRRVGADDKDHLNGLGCKRLRLCKELSDLVSLCKSVQFRDFDISKRDQKYWEMCSFNEVDANRFANEFPEDFVCYNKRFLSRVYPTPMRIDASNMNPQDFWKCGCQIVAMNYQTPGLMMDLNLGWFRQNGNCGYVLRPAIMREEVSYFSANARESLPGVSAQLLHIKVISGQNLPKPRGSAAKGDVVEPYIYAEIHGIPADCAEQRTKTVSQNGDNPVFDESFEFQINLPELAALRFVVLDDDYIGDEFIGQYTIPFECLQPGYRHVPLQSLTGEFLPNCTLFVHVAITNRRGGGKAHKRGLSVRKGKKAREYTSSKTTGIKVVDELFRASTQPLREATDLRENVQNAMVSFKELCGLTPAANMKQCILTVSTWLMNSERALRVTVDLSQAYPAMEAQGPVPELLRKVLNAYDMMIQTSRTLIESADVVYSKLTQAQRAGLDFHVDLHRIGAKEGLKGRKLQKAMESYAWNITVLKGQADLLKHAKSEALDTLRQIHCATQSCGLSKNGATSPQLQHLPLQAQAQYQAQPYHPPQPHHLQPQAQTQSQAQPLSQHLAEPQPEAQPQLQAQLHTQPRPLTQRPLLPPLPPQPPQYRAAGSHDAISENETASDGSC
;
A
#
# COMPACT_ATOMS: atom_id res chain seq x y z
N MET A 1 -40.27 -36.72 2.09
CA MET A 1 -40.10 -36.39 0.67
C MET A 1 -40.07 -34.86 0.60
N MET A 2 -38.92 -34.18 0.44
CA MET A 2 -37.62 -34.55 -0.18
C MET A 2 -37.80 -35.05 -1.63
N ALA A 3 -36.99 -34.64 -2.61
CA ALA A 3 -35.83 -33.73 -2.61
C ALA A 3 -35.62 -33.16 -4.04
N GLY A 4 -34.78 -32.16 -4.29
CA GLY A 4 -33.97 -31.34 -3.38
C GLY A 4 -33.07 -30.36 -4.13
N VAL A 5 -32.41 -29.47 -3.40
CA VAL A 5 -31.40 -28.52 -3.89
C VAL A 5 -30.25 -28.48 -2.87
N HIS A 6 -29.02 -28.44 -3.34
CA HIS A 6 -27.79 -28.27 -2.55
C HIS A 6 -26.87 -27.25 -3.27
N ALA A 7 -26.00 -26.51 -2.60
CA ALA A 7 -25.98 -26.06 -1.20
C ALA A 7 -24.96 -24.91 -1.11
N SER A 8 -25.22 -23.92 -0.25
CA SER A 8 -24.25 -22.87 0.10
C SER A 8 -24.23 -22.70 1.61
N GLU A 9 -23.03 -22.65 2.20
CA GLU A 9 -22.86 -22.73 3.65
C GLU A 9 -23.30 -21.45 4.36
N ALA A 10 -23.89 -21.59 5.55
CA ALA A 10 -24.35 -20.50 6.39
C ALA A 10 -23.91 -20.72 7.84
N VAL A 11 -23.34 -19.69 8.46
CA VAL A 11 -22.92 -19.72 9.87
C VAL A 11 -24.13 -19.38 10.75
N SER A 12 -24.50 -20.30 11.65
CA SER A 12 -25.67 -20.17 12.52
C SER A 12 -25.33 -19.47 13.84
N GLY A 13 -26.08 -18.42 14.19
CA GLY A 13 -26.11 -17.88 15.55
C GLY A 13 -27.06 -18.68 16.47
N HIS A 14 -26.75 -18.73 17.77
CA HIS A 14 -27.62 -19.30 18.79
C HIS A 14 -27.73 -18.37 20.00
N LEU A 15 -28.97 -18.09 20.42
CA LEU A 15 -29.29 -17.45 21.70
C LEU A 15 -29.36 -18.50 22.81
N LEU A 16 -28.98 -18.10 24.03
CA LEU A 16 -29.05 -18.93 25.24
C LEU A 16 -30.41 -18.80 25.93
N ASN A 17 -30.83 -19.87 26.64
CA ASN A 17 -31.63 -19.73 27.86
C ASN A 17 -31.38 -20.94 28.80
N PRO A 18 -31.38 -20.79 30.15
CA PRO A 18 -30.79 -21.77 31.07
C PRO A 18 -31.81 -22.59 31.90
N THR A 19 -31.32 -23.59 32.64
CA THR A 19 -31.80 -24.23 33.92
C THR A 19 -31.15 -25.64 34.03
N ILE A 20 -30.86 -26.28 35.19
CA ILE A 20 -31.04 -25.99 36.63
C ILE A 20 -30.02 -26.82 37.49
N ALA A 21 -29.95 -26.54 38.80
CA ALA A 21 -29.27 -27.32 39.88
C ALA A 21 -27.73 -27.23 39.99
N SER A 22 -27.10 -27.24 41.19
CA SER A 22 -27.63 -27.08 42.57
C SER A 22 -26.56 -26.62 43.58
N SER A 23 -27.00 -25.88 44.60
CA SER A 23 -26.26 -25.31 45.76
C SER A 23 -26.45 -26.17 47.04
N PRO A 24 -26.04 -25.76 48.27
CA PRO A 24 -24.83 -25.05 48.75
C PRO A 24 -24.20 -25.69 50.03
N ALA A 25 -23.16 -25.07 50.61
CA ALA A 25 -22.89 -25.09 52.06
C ALA A 25 -22.10 -23.84 52.52
N GLN A 26 -22.33 -23.39 53.77
CA GLN A 26 -21.60 -22.32 54.51
C GLN A 26 -20.97 -22.97 55.79
N ASP A 27 -20.20 -22.36 56.72
CA ASP A 27 -19.69 -21.01 57.07
C ASP A 27 -18.50 -21.25 58.09
N ALA A 28 -17.74 -20.36 58.76
CA ALA A 28 -17.64 -18.90 58.96
C ALA A 28 -16.26 -18.48 59.58
N THR A 29 -16.13 -17.19 59.94
CA THR A 29 -15.35 -16.60 61.09
C THR A 29 -13.80 -16.48 61.10
N GLN A 30 -13.35 -15.22 60.97
CA GLN A 30 -12.51 -14.41 61.90
C GLN A 30 -11.05 -14.79 62.36
N ILE A 31 -10.10 -13.95 61.92
CA ILE A 31 -9.15 -13.08 62.69
C ILE A 31 -8.08 -13.68 63.66
N ALA A 32 -6.81 -13.42 63.28
CA ALA A 32 -5.57 -13.18 64.08
C ALA A 32 -4.91 -14.26 64.98
N GLY A 33 -3.56 -14.25 65.05
CA GLY A 33 -2.81 -14.89 66.16
C GLY A 33 -1.37 -15.37 65.87
N LEU A 34 -0.39 -14.58 66.32
CA LEU A 34 1.08 -14.79 66.31
C LEU A 34 1.68 -16.16 66.77
N ASN A 35 2.90 -16.42 66.27
CA ASN A 35 4.07 -17.09 66.90
C ASN A 35 4.29 -18.64 66.91
N ASN A 36 5.36 -19.03 66.19
CA ASN A 36 6.54 -19.82 66.63
C ASN A 36 6.54 -21.35 66.80
N ASN A 37 7.51 -21.96 66.07
CA ASN A 37 8.36 -23.13 66.42
C ASN A 37 7.70 -24.53 66.49
N ASP A 38 8.34 -25.63 66.08
CA ASP A 38 9.68 -25.82 65.47
C ASP A 38 9.78 -27.13 64.65
N ALA A 39 10.78 -27.20 63.75
CA ALA A 39 11.39 -28.43 63.17
C ALA A 39 10.48 -29.42 62.36
N THR A 40 10.91 -30.13 61.29
CA THR A 40 12.24 -30.29 60.64
C THR A 40 12.16 -30.85 59.20
N VAL A 41 13.23 -30.66 58.39
CA VAL A 41 13.66 -31.44 57.19
C VAL A 41 12.95 -31.25 55.83
N LEU A 42 13.67 -30.56 54.91
CA LEU A 42 13.96 -30.79 53.46
C LEU A 42 12.91 -31.36 52.46
N PRO A 43 13.03 -31.07 51.13
CA PRO A 43 13.66 -29.92 50.44
C PRO A 43 12.73 -29.21 49.39
N PRO A 44 12.98 -27.94 49.00
CA PRO A 44 12.12 -27.21 48.05
C PRO A 44 12.71 -26.96 46.65
N THR A 45 11.83 -26.81 45.67
CA THR A 45 12.05 -26.16 44.35
C THR A 45 12.01 -24.63 44.47
N GLY A 46 12.60 -23.87 43.54
CA GLY A 46 12.48 -22.40 43.58
C GLY A 46 13.14 -21.60 42.44
N THR A 47 12.33 -21.11 41.52
CA THR A 47 12.63 -20.12 40.46
C THR A 47 13.09 -18.77 41.02
N ARG A 48 13.99 -18.01 40.35
CA ARG A 48 13.94 -16.53 40.40
C ARG A 48 14.65 -15.76 39.28
N ALA A 49 14.23 -14.50 39.17
CA ALA A 49 14.55 -13.48 38.18
C ALA A 49 16.00 -12.96 38.17
N TYR A 50 16.36 -12.28 37.08
CA TYR A 50 17.56 -11.45 36.95
C TYR A 50 17.29 -9.98 37.28
N LEU A 51 18.18 -9.39 38.08
CA LEU A 51 18.51 -7.96 38.11
C LEU A 51 19.97 -7.83 38.58
N ASP A 52 20.57 -6.64 38.40
CA ASP A 52 21.97 -6.56 38.01
C ASP A 52 23.03 -6.38 39.12
N ILE A 53 24.27 -6.78 38.79
CA ILE A 53 25.57 -6.28 39.28
C ILE A 53 26.05 -6.56 40.75
N SER A 54 26.97 -7.55 40.83
CA SER A 54 28.28 -7.54 41.54
C SER A 54 28.53 -8.10 42.97
N ALA A 55 29.59 -8.93 43.01
CA ALA A 55 30.70 -9.03 43.99
C ALA A 55 30.54 -9.64 45.41
N ALA A 56 31.48 -10.57 45.71
CA ALA A 56 31.91 -11.07 47.03
C ALA A 56 33.46 -11.02 47.07
N ALA A 57 34.12 -10.52 48.14
CA ALA A 57 34.61 -11.26 49.32
C ALA A 57 35.48 -12.51 48.98
N PHE A 58 36.66 -12.77 49.55
CA PHE A 58 37.34 -12.34 50.80
C PHE A 58 38.82 -11.93 50.51
N ALA A 59 39.65 -11.29 51.36
CA ALA A 59 39.58 -10.70 52.72
C ALA A 59 40.46 -9.41 52.72
N HIS A 60 40.55 -8.51 53.72
CA HIS A 60 40.14 -8.47 55.13
C HIS A 60 39.58 -7.06 55.48
N GLY A 61 38.91 -6.91 56.63
CA GLY A 61 38.93 -5.63 57.39
C GLY A 61 37.59 -4.89 57.56
N HIS A 62 36.87 -5.20 58.63
CA HIS A 62 35.81 -4.37 59.25
C HIS A 62 36.39 -3.09 59.91
N PRO A 63 35.59 -2.09 60.37
CA PRO A 63 34.12 -1.87 60.23
C PRO A 63 33.64 -0.41 59.98
N VAL A 64 32.32 -0.25 59.79
CA VAL A 64 31.44 0.83 60.34
C VAL A 64 31.50 2.29 59.79
N TYR A 65 30.36 2.71 59.23
CA TYR A 65 29.72 4.05 59.18
C TYR A 65 30.50 5.29 58.67
N GLY A 66 29.85 6.07 57.79
CA GLY A 66 30.21 7.47 57.50
C GLY A 66 29.48 8.04 56.29
N ALA A 67 28.82 9.20 56.44
CA ALA A 67 28.10 9.89 55.36
C ALA A 67 28.95 10.99 54.70
N GLU A 68 28.43 11.54 53.59
CA GLU A 68 28.74 12.87 53.02
C GLU A 68 30.19 13.27 52.64
N GLY A 69 30.37 13.67 51.38
CA GLY A 69 30.43 15.11 51.09
C GLY A 69 31.78 15.86 50.99
N VAL A 70 32.05 16.35 49.77
CA VAL A 70 32.58 17.69 49.42
C VAL A 70 34.04 18.07 49.82
N TYR A 71 34.60 19.08 49.12
CA TYR A 71 35.81 19.87 49.42
C TYR A 71 37.19 19.19 49.27
N THR A 72 38.31 19.89 48.98
CA THR A 72 38.71 20.94 48.00
C THR A 72 40.21 21.22 48.18
N ASN A 73 40.88 21.80 47.17
CA ASN A 73 42.23 22.41 47.22
C ASN A 73 43.40 21.39 47.40
N GLY A 74 44.61 21.64 46.87
CA GLY A 74 45.09 22.70 45.98
C GLY A 74 46.62 22.92 46.10
N ARG A 75 47.21 23.76 45.22
CA ARG A 75 48.64 24.20 45.18
C ARG A 75 49.65 23.13 44.67
N TYR A 76 50.82 23.44 44.09
CA TYR A 76 51.46 24.72 43.68
C TYR A 76 52.60 24.50 42.64
N MET A 77 53.01 25.58 41.94
CA MET A 77 54.29 25.84 41.24
C MET A 77 54.61 25.02 39.97
N ASP A 78 55.41 25.48 38.98
CA ASP A 78 55.71 26.81 38.38
C ASP A 78 56.51 26.52 37.05
N HIS A 79 57.06 27.39 36.18
CA HIS A 79 57.22 28.84 36.04
C HIS A 79 57.41 29.19 34.54
N GLY A 80 57.21 30.46 34.12
CA GLY A 80 57.72 30.96 32.81
C GLY A 80 56.88 32.04 32.12
N SER A 81 57.53 33.06 31.55
CA SER A 81 56.89 34.26 30.95
C SER A 81 57.91 35.15 30.20
N PRO A 82 57.53 36.20 29.41
CA PRO A 82 56.20 36.54 28.85
C PRO A 82 56.24 37.17 27.40
N ARG A 83 55.09 37.78 27.00
CA ARG A 83 54.93 39.09 26.29
C ARG A 83 54.73 39.22 24.75
N THR A 84 53.44 39.42 24.42
CA THR A 84 52.82 40.57 23.69
C THR A 84 53.14 40.93 22.23
N GLY A 85 52.05 41.12 21.46
CA GLY A 85 51.93 42.03 20.31
C GLY A 85 51.54 41.36 18.97
N SER A 86 50.93 42.02 17.97
CA SER A 86 49.73 42.88 17.95
C SER A 86 49.40 43.31 16.51
N SER A 87 48.12 43.20 16.11
CA SER A 87 47.40 43.98 15.05
C SER A 87 47.83 43.99 13.57
N SER A 88 46.81 44.14 12.70
CA SER A 88 46.85 44.64 11.30
C SER A 88 47.38 43.68 10.20
N ARG A 89 47.00 43.77 8.91
CA ARG A 89 45.90 44.48 8.21
C ARG A 89 45.65 43.93 6.78
N ASP A 90 44.44 44.19 6.26
CA ASP A 90 44.08 44.50 4.86
C ASP A 90 44.42 43.61 3.63
N ASN A 91 43.34 43.22 2.91
CA ASN A 91 43.10 43.28 1.44
C ASN A 91 43.64 42.24 0.42
N SER A 92 42.74 41.95 -0.55
CA SER A 92 42.96 41.49 -1.94
C SER A 92 43.47 40.05 -2.21
N ALA A 93 43.28 39.42 -3.37
CA ALA A 93 42.19 39.46 -4.37
C ALA A 93 42.29 38.26 -5.36
N GLU A 94 41.16 37.88 -5.98
CA GLU A 94 40.99 37.11 -7.24
C GLU A 94 41.69 35.74 -7.51
N ARG A 95 40.85 34.77 -7.94
CA ARG A 95 41.03 33.76 -9.01
C ARG A 95 41.80 32.43 -8.80
N SER A 96 40.97 31.38 -8.85
CA SER A 96 40.93 30.32 -9.89
C SER A 96 41.43 28.90 -9.55
N HIS A 97 40.66 27.93 -10.07
CA HIS A 97 40.84 26.46 -9.97
C HIS A 97 40.81 25.87 -8.54
N GLY A 98 40.32 24.65 -8.30
CA GLY A 98 39.63 23.72 -9.19
C GLY A 98 39.84 22.27 -8.74
N GLY A 99 38.93 21.72 -7.90
CA GLY A 99 39.09 20.38 -7.33
C GLY A 99 37.77 19.74 -6.91
N VAL A 100 37.71 18.41 -7.01
CA VAL A 100 36.58 17.55 -6.62
C VAL A 100 36.78 17.07 -5.19
N ASN A 101 35.71 16.95 -4.39
CA ASN A 101 35.59 15.97 -3.30
C ASN A 101 34.17 15.90 -2.71
N THR A 102 33.78 14.74 -2.18
CA THR A 102 32.49 14.40 -1.53
C THR A 102 32.63 13.00 -0.89
N PRO A 103 32.02 12.65 0.26
CA PRO A 103 31.28 13.43 1.26
C PRO A 103 31.88 13.32 2.70
N CYS A 104 31.08 13.76 3.69
CA CYS A 104 31.14 13.46 5.13
C CYS A 104 32.14 14.27 5.98
N GLY A 105 31.60 15.02 6.94
CA GLY A 105 32.33 15.86 7.89
C GLY A 105 31.37 16.78 8.63
N ILE A 106 31.08 16.48 9.90
CA ILE A 106 30.18 17.29 10.74
C ILE A 106 30.93 18.53 11.23
N MET A 107 30.52 19.72 10.79
CA MET A 107 30.88 20.97 11.45
C MET A 107 29.64 21.84 11.68
N LYS A 108 29.46 22.29 12.93
CA LYS A 108 28.42 23.24 13.33
C LYS A 108 28.93 24.66 13.14
N ASP A 109 28.15 25.49 12.45
CA ASP A 109 28.09 26.93 12.70
C ASP A 109 26.75 27.48 12.14
N GLY A 110 26.14 28.55 12.63
CA GLY A 110 26.56 29.40 13.76
C GLY A 110 25.58 30.53 14.12
N SER A 111 24.40 30.62 13.49
CA SER A 111 23.63 31.87 13.49
C SER A 111 22.12 31.71 13.22
N LYS A 112 21.39 31.08 14.15
CA LYS A 112 19.95 31.34 14.34
C LYS A 112 19.65 31.65 15.80
N GLN A 113 18.81 32.65 16.03
CA GLN A 113 18.53 33.17 17.36
C GLN A 113 17.90 32.09 18.24
N ARG A 114 18.44 31.94 19.45
CA ARG A 114 18.02 30.99 20.47
C ARG A 114 16.63 31.38 20.99
N GLN A 115 15.57 30.84 20.39
CA GLN A 115 14.23 30.92 20.99
C GLN A 115 14.31 30.35 22.41
N VAL A 116 13.82 31.13 23.38
CA VAL A 116 13.87 30.76 24.78
C VAL A 116 12.91 29.61 25.00
N ARG A 117 13.42 28.43 25.39
CA ARG A 117 12.60 27.37 25.99
C ARG A 117 11.86 27.98 27.19
N GLN A 118 10.57 28.24 27.04
CA GLN A 118 9.72 28.53 28.19
C GLN A 118 9.79 27.32 29.13
N LYS A 119 9.92 27.57 30.44
CA LYS A 119 9.86 26.50 31.44
C LYS A 119 8.46 25.89 31.39
N LYS A 120 8.35 24.55 31.40
CA LYS A 120 7.08 23.87 31.66
C LYS A 120 6.64 24.21 33.09
N THR A 121 5.87 25.27 33.27
CA THR A 121 5.16 25.55 34.53
C THR A 121 3.91 24.68 34.55
N VAL A 122 3.72 23.90 35.62
CA VAL A 122 2.57 22.98 35.74
C VAL A 122 1.33 23.78 36.11
N SER A 123 0.55 24.18 35.11
CA SER A 123 -0.75 24.81 35.30
C SER A 123 -1.85 23.76 35.39
N PHE A 124 -2.29 23.45 36.61
CA PHE A 124 -3.54 22.71 36.84
C PHE A 124 -4.75 23.61 36.55
N SER A 125 -5.02 23.84 35.27
CA SER A 125 -6.20 24.54 34.77
C SER A 125 -6.52 24.06 33.35
N SER A 126 -7.25 22.95 33.26
CA SER A 126 -8.00 22.62 32.05
C SER A 126 -8.94 23.77 31.70
N MET A 127 -9.08 24.11 30.42
CA MET A 127 -10.14 25.04 30.01
C MET A 127 -11.50 24.34 30.15
N PRO A 128 -12.59 25.01 30.59
CA PRO A 128 -13.83 24.30 30.92
C PRO A 128 -14.61 23.65 29.77
N ASN A 129 -14.17 23.82 28.51
CA ASN A 129 -14.94 23.50 27.30
C ASN A 129 -14.28 22.44 26.40
N ASP A 130 -13.85 21.29 26.96
CA ASP A 130 -13.58 20.06 26.18
C ASP A 130 -14.89 19.36 25.71
N ARG A 131 -15.90 20.16 25.34
CA ARG A 131 -17.11 19.66 24.66
C ARG A 131 -16.74 19.27 23.24
N LYS A 132 -16.40 17.99 23.03
CA LYS A 132 -16.19 17.42 21.70
C LYS A 132 -17.42 17.69 20.83
N ILE A 133 -17.25 18.53 19.81
CA ILE A 133 -18.34 18.96 18.92
C ILE A 133 -18.72 17.78 18.02
N ASN A 134 -19.69 17.00 18.50
CA ASN A 134 -20.21 15.75 17.93
C ASN A 134 -21.50 15.95 17.13
N SER A 135 -22.05 17.17 17.13
CA SER A 135 -23.36 17.49 16.57
C SER A 135 -23.40 18.91 15.99
N THR A 136 -24.24 19.11 14.97
CA THR A 136 -24.49 20.41 14.34
C THR A 136 -24.97 21.46 15.34
N ALA A 137 -25.79 21.05 16.33
CA ALA A 137 -26.29 21.94 17.39
C ALA A 137 -25.15 22.54 18.23
N ALA A 138 -24.13 21.75 18.59
CA ALA A 138 -22.94 22.24 19.28
C ALA A 138 -22.12 23.23 18.43
N CYS A 139 -22.08 23.03 17.10
CA CYS A 139 -21.45 23.97 16.17
C CYS A 139 -22.15 25.33 16.17
N MET A 140 -23.49 25.30 16.12
CA MET A 140 -24.31 26.52 16.08
C MET A 140 -24.23 27.27 17.41
N ALA A 141 -24.23 26.56 18.55
CA ALA A 141 -23.98 27.15 19.86
C ALA A 141 -22.62 27.86 19.93
N PHE A 142 -21.53 27.21 19.49
CA PHE A 142 -20.20 27.81 19.44
C PHE A 142 -20.12 29.03 18.50
N MET A 143 -20.81 29.00 17.36
CA MET A 143 -20.88 30.13 16.44
C MET A 143 -21.69 31.31 16.99
N MET A 144 -22.73 31.06 17.79
CA MET A 144 -23.50 32.11 18.48
C MET A 144 -22.76 32.69 19.70
N GLU A 145 -21.97 31.88 20.40
CA GLU A 145 -21.02 32.36 21.44
C GLU A 145 -19.95 33.27 20.79
N GLY A 146 -19.36 32.81 19.67
CA GLY A 146 -18.45 33.59 18.84
C GLY A 146 -16.97 33.46 19.23
N CYS A 147 -16.07 33.82 18.30
CA CYS A 147 -14.62 33.72 18.53
C CYS A 147 -13.79 34.75 17.76
N GLU A 148 -12.52 34.95 18.16
CA GLU A 148 -11.57 35.76 17.40
C GLU A 148 -11.04 35.03 16.14
N MET A 149 -11.09 35.71 15.00
CA MET A 149 -10.44 35.30 13.74
C MET A 149 -9.83 36.50 13.01
N LYS A 150 -8.78 36.26 12.22
CA LYS A 150 -8.13 37.27 11.37
C LYS A 150 -8.84 37.36 10.02
N LYS A 151 -9.47 38.50 9.75
CA LYS A 151 -10.05 38.85 8.45
C LYS A 151 -8.95 39.34 7.51
N VAL A 152 -8.71 38.61 6.42
CA VAL A 152 -7.68 38.92 5.41
C VAL A 152 -8.27 39.82 4.32
N ARG A 153 -7.42 40.62 3.65
CA ARG A 153 -7.79 41.51 2.55
C ARG A 153 -6.89 41.31 1.33
N SER A 154 -7.40 41.64 0.15
CA SER A 154 -6.68 41.55 -1.14
C SER A 154 -5.39 42.36 -1.23
N ASN A 155 -5.21 43.37 -0.37
CA ASN A 155 -3.93 44.09 -0.19
C ASN A 155 -3.01 43.46 0.88
N SER A 156 -3.21 42.17 1.15
CA SER A 156 -2.48 41.34 2.12
C SER A 156 -2.50 41.84 3.58
N ARG A 157 -3.44 42.72 3.95
CA ARG A 157 -3.61 43.16 5.35
C ARG A 157 -4.53 42.22 6.12
N MET A 158 -4.10 41.83 7.31
CA MET A 158 -4.89 41.05 8.27
C MET A 158 -5.47 41.97 9.37
N TYR A 159 -6.65 41.61 9.88
CA TYR A 159 -7.33 42.32 10.97
C TYR A 159 -7.97 41.31 11.93
N ASN A 160 -7.52 41.25 13.19
CA ASN A 160 -8.24 40.49 14.23
C ASN A 160 -9.67 41.03 14.37
N ARG A 161 -10.66 40.14 14.41
CA ARG A 161 -12.07 40.46 14.66
C ARG A 161 -12.68 39.35 15.50
N TYR A 162 -13.57 39.72 16.42
CA TYR A 162 -14.54 38.78 16.94
C TYR A 162 -15.60 38.54 15.87
N PHE A 163 -15.96 37.29 15.62
CA PHE A 163 -17.03 36.86 14.72
C PHE A 163 -18.09 36.10 15.51
N LEU A 164 -19.36 36.37 15.22
CA LEU A 164 -20.51 35.66 15.80
C LEU A 164 -21.62 35.48 14.76
N LEU A 165 -22.40 34.42 14.93
CA LEU A 165 -23.69 34.22 14.31
C LEU A 165 -24.77 34.91 15.16
N ASP A 166 -25.71 35.62 14.54
CA ASP A 166 -26.88 36.14 15.27
C ASP A 166 -27.75 34.99 15.83
N PRO A 167 -28.48 35.19 16.94
CA PRO A 167 -29.43 34.20 17.46
C PRO A 167 -30.58 33.84 16.50
N ASP A 168 -30.89 34.71 15.53
CA ASP A 168 -31.84 34.43 14.44
C ASP A 168 -31.22 33.60 13.30
N MET A 169 -29.91 33.35 13.34
CA MET A 169 -29.11 32.63 12.35
C MET A 169 -29.11 33.24 10.93
N HIS A 170 -29.62 34.46 10.74
CA HIS A 170 -29.70 35.12 9.43
C HIS A 170 -28.40 35.83 9.04
N TRP A 171 -27.57 36.24 10.00
CA TRP A 171 -26.34 37.01 9.72
C TRP A 171 -25.11 36.52 10.50
N LEU A 172 -23.98 36.56 9.79
CA LEU A 172 -22.63 36.50 10.37
C LEU A 172 -22.12 37.94 10.59
N ARG A 173 -21.90 38.33 11.84
CA ARG A 173 -21.38 39.67 12.22
C ARG A 173 -19.90 39.63 12.60
N TRP A 174 -19.21 40.77 12.52
CA TRP A 174 -17.84 40.89 13.03
C TRP A 174 -17.48 42.29 13.56
N GLU A 175 -16.68 42.34 14.62
CA GLU A 175 -16.24 43.57 15.27
C GLU A 175 -14.78 43.50 15.78
N PRO A 176 -14.10 44.62 16.09
CA PRO A 176 -14.50 46.01 15.87
C PRO A 176 -14.34 46.43 14.40
N SER A 177 -15.36 47.06 13.82
CA SER A 177 -15.35 47.51 12.42
C SER A 177 -15.15 49.03 12.31
N LYS A 178 -14.43 49.48 11.27
CA LYS A 178 -14.41 50.91 10.86
C LYS A 178 -15.55 51.27 9.91
N LYS A 179 -16.29 50.27 9.41
CA LYS A 179 -17.61 50.46 8.83
C LYS A 179 -18.64 50.39 9.96
N ASP A 180 -19.71 51.15 9.78
CA ASP A 180 -21.02 50.98 10.44
C ASP A 180 -21.39 49.51 10.71
N SER A 181 -22.10 49.22 11.80
CA SER A 181 -22.43 47.84 12.22
C SER A 181 -23.26 47.11 11.18
N GLU A 182 -24.23 47.81 10.58
CA GLU A 182 -25.03 47.35 9.44
C GLU A 182 -24.21 47.01 8.18
N LYS A 183 -22.94 47.44 8.13
CA LYS A 183 -21.98 47.17 7.04
C LYS A 183 -20.80 46.30 7.52
N ALA A 184 -20.92 45.71 8.70
CA ALA A 184 -19.99 44.78 9.35
C ALA A 184 -20.60 43.37 9.52
N LYS A 185 -21.62 43.06 8.71
CA LYS A 185 -22.32 41.77 8.66
C LYS A 185 -22.32 41.17 7.25
N LEU A 186 -22.58 39.87 7.16
CA LEU A 186 -22.79 39.09 5.94
C LEU A 186 -24.07 38.26 6.12
N GLU A 187 -24.99 38.32 5.18
CA GLU A 187 -26.25 37.57 5.25
C GLU A 187 -25.99 36.10 4.87
N ILE A 188 -26.43 35.15 5.70
CA ILE A 188 -26.21 33.72 5.48
C ILE A 188 -26.79 33.28 4.12
N LYS A 189 -27.98 33.75 3.76
CA LYS A 189 -28.63 33.44 2.46
C LYS A 189 -27.84 33.92 1.23
N SER A 190 -26.88 34.84 1.41
CA SER A 190 -26.05 35.38 0.32
C SER A 190 -24.78 34.56 0.07
N ILE A 191 -24.42 33.65 0.98
CA ILE A 191 -23.26 32.76 0.84
C ILE A 191 -23.59 31.71 -0.23
N LYS A 192 -22.67 31.52 -1.18
CA LYS A 192 -22.77 30.52 -2.26
C LYS A 192 -22.01 29.24 -1.90
N GLU A 193 -20.88 29.34 -1.19
CA GLU A 193 -20.04 28.20 -0.78
C GLU A 193 -19.03 28.58 0.34
N VAL A 194 -18.47 27.56 1.02
CA VAL A 194 -17.40 27.74 2.03
C VAL A 194 -16.22 26.82 1.72
N ARG A 195 -15.09 27.43 1.33
CA ARG A 195 -13.84 26.76 0.93
C ARG A 195 -12.90 26.66 2.13
N LEU A 196 -12.46 25.46 2.49
CA LEU A 196 -11.48 25.23 3.58
C LEU A 196 -10.04 25.24 3.03
N GLY A 197 -9.10 25.80 3.77
CA GLY A 197 -7.71 26.02 3.37
C GLY A 197 -7.51 27.25 2.48
N LYS A 198 -6.26 27.53 2.09
CA LYS A 198 -5.87 28.70 1.27
C LYS A 198 -6.24 28.51 -0.21
N LYS A 199 -7.54 28.42 -0.52
CA LYS A 199 -8.01 28.14 -1.90
C LYS A 199 -8.30 29.39 -2.73
N THR A 200 -8.43 30.59 -2.12
CA THR A 200 -8.64 31.85 -2.84
C THR A 200 -7.32 32.50 -3.31
N PRO A 201 -7.35 33.43 -4.29
CA PRO A 201 -6.18 34.21 -4.67
C PRO A 201 -5.63 35.11 -3.54
N VAL A 202 -6.50 35.52 -2.60
CA VAL A 202 -6.14 36.36 -1.45
C VAL A 202 -5.28 35.58 -0.44
N LEU A 203 -5.72 34.38 -0.05
CA LEU A 203 -4.96 33.53 0.87
C LEU A 203 -3.70 32.92 0.22
N ARG A 204 -3.67 32.83 -1.11
CA ARG A 204 -2.49 32.42 -1.91
C ARG A 204 -1.57 33.58 -2.31
N SER A 205 -1.73 34.78 -1.74
CA SER A 205 -0.84 35.90 -2.05
C SER A 205 0.57 35.69 -1.47
N ASN A 206 1.59 35.96 -2.30
CA ASN A 206 3.00 35.78 -1.92
C ASN A 206 3.32 36.49 -0.60
N GLY A 207 3.80 35.72 0.39
CA GLY A 207 4.23 36.24 1.69
C GLY A 207 3.14 36.25 2.76
N LEU A 208 1.86 36.00 2.44
CA LEU A 208 0.84 35.62 3.45
C LEU A 208 0.75 34.10 3.61
N SER A 209 0.89 33.34 2.53
CA SER A 209 0.80 31.87 2.47
C SER A 209 1.59 31.14 3.56
N ASP A 210 2.68 31.77 4.01
CA ASP A 210 3.70 31.19 4.88
C ASP A 210 3.59 31.67 6.35
N GLN A 211 2.62 32.55 6.66
CA GLN A 211 2.45 33.16 8.00
C GLN A 211 1.52 32.37 8.94
N PHE A 212 0.79 31.38 8.42
CA PHE A 212 -0.16 30.55 9.16
C PHE A 212 -0.29 29.17 8.47
N PRO A 213 -0.74 28.10 9.16
CA PRO A 213 -0.98 26.78 8.57
C PRO A 213 -2.08 26.79 7.47
N ASP A 214 -2.27 25.70 6.69
CA ASP A 214 -3.42 25.64 5.74
C ASP A 214 -4.71 25.31 6.49
N GLU A 215 -4.62 24.41 7.47
CA GLU A 215 -5.70 23.97 8.35
C GLU A 215 -6.32 25.11 9.19
N CYS A 216 -5.58 26.19 9.44
CA CYS A 216 -6.07 27.37 10.16
C CYS A 216 -6.80 28.40 9.26
N ALA A 217 -7.00 28.15 7.97
CA ALA A 217 -7.56 29.13 7.03
C ALA A 217 -8.84 28.64 6.32
N PHE A 218 -9.76 29.56 5.99
CA PHE A 218 -10.92 29.29 5.15
C PHE A 218 -11.47 30.56 4.48
N SER A 219 -12.32 30.40 3.48
CA SER A 219 -12.96 31.49 2.74
C SER A 219 -14.45 31.24 2.55
N ILE A 220 -15.26 32.22 2.90
CA ILE A 220 -16.70 32.25 2.61
C ILE A 220 -16.87 33.00 1.29
N ILE A 221 -17.50 32.38 0.29
CA ILE A 221 -17.77 33.02 -1.01
C ILE A 221 -19.24 33.43 -1.08
N TYR A 222 -19.52 34.68 -1.40
CA TYR A 222 -20.86 35.25 -1.26
C TYR A 222 -21.23 36.28 -2.35
N GLY A 223 -22.53 36.50 -2.50
CA GLY A 223 -23.11 37.38 -3.51
C GLY A 223 -22.96 36.86 -4.94
N ASP A 224 -23.69 37.48 -5.88
CA ASP A 224 -23.75 37.00 -7.26
C ASP A 224 -22.49 37.36 -8.08
N ASN A 225 -21.63 38.23 -7.52
CA ASN A 225 -20.29 38.50 -8.03
C ASN A 225 -19.22 37.53 -7.51
N TYR A 226 -19.57 36.57 -6.65
CA TYR A 226 -18.64 35.61 -6.01
C TYR A 226 -17.50 36.32 -5.25
N GLU A 227 -17.84 37.27 -4.38
CA GLU A 227 -16.87 37.95 -3.52
C GLU A 227 -16.33 37.00 -2.43
N SER A 228 -15.06 37.16 -2.03
CA SER A 228 -14.45 36.35 -0.96
C SER A 228 -14.35 37.10 0.38
N LEU A 229 -14.81 36.44 1.44
CA LEU A 229 -14.49 36.73 2.83
C LEU A 229 -13.47 35.72 3.32
N ASP A 230 -12.20 36.11 3.26
CA ASP A 230 -11.04 35.30 3.64
C ASP A 230 -10.70 35.43 5.13
N LEU A 231 -10.59 34.29 5.82
CA LEU A 231 -10.48 34.17 7.28
C LEU A 231 -9.34 33.23 7.69
N VAL A 232 -8.73 33.52 8.84
CA VAL A 232 -7.72 32.66 9.49
C VAL A 232 -8.00 32.60 11.00
N ALA A 233 -8.22 31.42 11.55
CA ALA A 233 -8.51 31.19 12.96
C ALA A 233 -7.23 30.96 13.80
N SER A 234 -7.41 30.71 15.09
CA SER A 234 -6.34 30.32 16.03
C SER A 234 -5.92 28.86 15.88
N THR A 235 -6.88 27.93 15.73
CA THR A 235 -6.65 26.48 15.56
C THR A 235 -7.47 25.92 14.39
N ALA A 236 -7.19 24.66 14.00
CA ALA A 236 -7.96 23.96 12.98
C ALA A 236 -9.38 23.61 13.46
N ASP A 237 -9.59 23.36 14.76
CA ASP A 237 -10.88 22.98 15.35
C ASP A 237 -11.90 24.12 15.22
N VAL A 238 -11.43 25.37 15.41
CA VAL A 238 -12.23 26.57 15.17
C VAL A 238 -12.62 26.67 13.68
N VAL A 239 -11.70 26.39 12.76
CA VAL A 239 -12.04 26.36 11.32
C VAL A 239 -13.06 25.27 11.02
N SER A 240 -12.86 24.04 11.49
CA SER A 240 -13.77 22.92 11.26
C SER A 240 -15.17 23.21 11.78
N THR A 241 -15.28 23.76 13.00
CA THR A 241 -16.56 24.14 13.63
C THR A 241 -17.28 25.22 12.83
N TRP A 242 -16.58 26.31 12.48
CA TRP A 242 -17.16 27.41 11.71
C TRP A 242 -17.53 27.02 10.28
N VAL A 243 -16.67 26.26 9.58
CA VAL A 243 -16.94 25.78 8.23
C VAL A 243 -18.12 24.81 8.22
N MET A 244 -18.24 23.93 9.22
CA MET A 244 -19.37 23.03 9.37
C MET A 244 -20.69 23.77 9.61
N GLY A 245 -20.75 24.63 10.64
CA GLY A 245 -21.99 25.35 10.97
C GLY A 245 -22.42 26.30 9.84
N LEU A 246 -21.48 26.98 9.18
CA LEU A 246 -21.79 27.77 7.98
C LEU A 246 -22.27 26.91 6.80
N ARG A 247 -21.66 25.73 6.54
CA ARG A 247 -22.13 24.82 5.48
C ARG A 247 -23.55 24.32 5.75
N TYR A 248 -23.86 23.97 6.99
CA TYR A 248 -25.22 23.59 7.40
C TYR A 248 -26.20 24.74 7.19
N LEU A 249 -25.91 25.93 7.71
CA LEU A 249 -26.77 27.11 7.58
C LEU A 249 -27.04 27.51 6.12
N VAL A 250 -26.05 27.38 5.23
CA VAL A 250 -26.21 27.64 3.79
C VAL A 250 -27.08 26.60 3.10
N SER A 251 -27.09 25.35 3.58
CA SER A 251 -27.94 24.28 3.06
C SER A 251 -29.39 24.33 3.60
N TYR A 252 -29.59 24.73 4.87
CA TYR A 252 -30.89 24.61 5.56
C TYR A 252 -31.62 25.93 5.80
N GLY A 253 -30.90 27.05 5.95
CA GLY A 253 -31.43 28.37 6.30
C GLY A 253 -32.29 29.07 5.24
N ARG A 254 -32.91 28.31 4.32
CA ARG A 254 -34.02 28.77 3.45
C ARG A 254 -35.38 28.46 4.04
N HIS A 255 -35.46 27.52 4.99
CA HIS A 255 -36.61 27.36 5.86
C HIS A 255 -36.33 28.10 7.17
N THR A 256 -37.34 28.79 7.70
CA THR A 256 -37.29 29.31 9.06
C THR A 256 -37.08 28.14 10.02
N VAL A 257 -36.15 28.29 10.96
CA VAL A 257 -36.14 27.44 12.16
C VAL A 257 -37.28 27.96 13.05
N ASP A 258 -38.50 27.59 12.68
CA ASP A 258 -39.53 27.37 13.68
C ASP A 258 -38.95 26.38 14.70
N VAL A 259 -39.13 26.67 15.98
CA VAL A 259 -38.48 25.94 17.08
C VAL A 259 -38.72 24.45 16.90
N VAL A 260 -37.63 23.67 16.80
CA VAL A 260 -37.66 22.23 16.55
C VAL A 260 -38.70 21.57 17.45
N GLU A 261 -39.79 21.08 16.86
CA GLU A 261 -40.69 20.19 17.58
C GLU A 261 -39.90 18.91 17.92
N PRO A 262 -39.78 18.54 19.21
CA PRO A 262 -38.98 17.38 19.62
C PRO A 262 -39.78 16.08 19.41
N SER A 263 -40.27 15.85 18.18
CA SER A 263 -41.36 14.92 17.88
C SER A 263 -41.08 13.88 16.79
N GLN A 264 -39.96 13.95 16.07
CA GLN A 264 -39.48 12.84 15.22
C GLN A 264 -38.08 12.40 15.63
N ALA A 265 -37.96 11.13 16.02
CA ALA A 265 -36.68 10.48 16.25
C ALA A 265 -35.98 10.18 14.92
N SER A 266 -34.67 10.38 14.86
CA SER A 266 -33.88 10.02 13.67
C SER A 266 -33.81 8.49 13.51
N LEU A 267 -33.50 8.03 12.29
CA LEU A 267 -33.28 6.60 11.99
C LEU A 267 -32.36 5.92 13.01
N ARG A 268 -31.34 6.65 13.48
CA ARG A 268 -30.37 6.19 14.48
C ARG A 268 -30.96 6.10 15.89
N THR A 269 -31.60 7.16 16.37
CA THR A 269 -32.12 7.18 17.75
C THR A 269 -33.32 6.24 17.90
N SER A 270 -34.13 6.07 16.85
CA SER A 270 -35.16 5.02 16.78
C SER A 270 -34.54 3.61 16.81
N TRP A 271 -33.50 3.34 16.01
CA TRP A 271 -32.82 2.05 16.02
C TRP A 271 -32.22 1.72 17.40
N ILE A 272 -31.45 2.63 18.02
CA ILE A 272 -30.86 2.39 19.34
C ILE A 272 -31.92 2.30 20.44
N GLY A 273 -33.05 3.01 20.32
CA GLY A 273 -34.24 2.80 21.14
C GLY A 273 -34.76 1.36 21.03
N SER A 274 -34.92 0.82 19.82
CA SER A 274 -35.34 -0.59 19.63
C SER A 274 -34.33 -1.60 20.20
N VAL A 275 -33.04 -1.28 20.22
CA VAL A 275 -32.00 -2.11 20.89
C VAL A 275 -32.17 -2.09 22.41
N PHE A 276 -32.54 -0.93 22.99
CA PHE A 276 -32.89 -0.82 24.40
C PHE A 276 -34.17 -1.60 24.74
N GLU A 277 -35.23 -1.48 23.93
CA GLU A 277 -36.49 -2.22 24.11
C GLU A 277 -36.31 -3.76 24.06
N LEU A 278 -35.32 -4.25 23.29
CA LEU A 278 -34.94 -5.66 23.26
C LEU A 278 -34.07 -6.08 24.47
N ALA A 279 -33.47 -5.12 25.17
CA ALA A 279 -32.69 -5.35 26.38
C ALA A 279 -33.55 -5.28 27.66
N ASP A 280 -34.53 -4.37 27.70
CA ASP A 280 -35.54 -4.26 28.77
C ASP A 280 -36.61 -5.36 28.63
N MET A 281 -36.21 -6.59 28.97
CA MET A 281 -37.07 -7.78 28.90
C MET A 281 -38.30 -7.69 29.82
N GLU A 282 -38.22 -6.89 30.88
CA GLU A 282 -39.28 -6.73 31.89
C GLU A 282 -40.23 -5.58 31.57
N ARG A 283 -39.81 -4.64 30.70
CA ARG A 283 -40.50 -3.40 30.33
C ARG A 283 -40.64 -2.43 31.49
N ASN A 284 -39.58 -2.34 32.29
CA ASN A 284 -39.49 -1.45 33.45
C ASN A 284 -39.11 -0.01 33.06
N GLY A 285 -38.70 0.24 31.82
CA GLY A 285 -38.19 1.52 31.31
C GLY A 285 -36.69 1.74 31.56
N HIS A 286 -36.02 0.77 32.18
CA HIS A 286 -34.64 0.83 32.66
C HIS A 286 -33.90 -0.49 32.42
N ILE A 287 -32.58 -0.42 32.18
CA ILE A 287 -31.68 -1.57 32.19
C ILE A 287 -30.49 -1.30 33.13
N ASP A 288 -29.85 -2.35 33.64
CA ASP A 288 -28.68 -2.22 34.51
C ASP A 288 -27.43 -1.73 33.74
N LEU A 289 -26.58 -0.96 34.43
CA LEU A 289 -25.34 -0.39 33.90
C LEU A 289 -24.40 -1.44 33.28
N PHE A 290 -24.32 -2.65 33.85
CA PHE A 290 -23.47 -3.72 33.32
C PHE A 290 -23.99 -4.18 31.95
N ARG A 291 -25.29 -4.48 31.84
CA ARG A 291 -25.96 -4.84 30.58
C ARG A 291 -25.87 -3.73 29.54
N ALA A 292 -26.14 -2.48 29.94
CA ALA A 292 -25.98 -1.32 29.07
C ALA A 292 -24.54 -1.23 28.52
N THR A 293 -23.54 -1.45 29.37
CA THR A 293 -22.12 -1.48 29.01
C THR A 293 -21.79 -2.62 28.05
N GLN A 294 -22.28 -3.84 28.30
CA GLN A 294 -22.05 -4.99 27.40
C GLN A 294 -22.72 -4.81 26.03
N ILE A 295 -23.88 -4.16 25.95
CA ILE A 295 -24.54 -3.88 24.66
C ILE A 295 -23.73 -2.87 23.84
N ILE A 296 -23.30 -1.74 24.43
CA ILE A 296 -22.47 -0.76 23.72
C ILE A 296 -21.11 -1.37 23.31
N LYS A 297 -20.52 -2.22 24.16
CA LYS A 297 -19.30 -2.98 23.83
C LYS A 297 -19.54 -3.99 22.69
N GLY A 298 -20.68 -4.66 22.65
CA GLY A 298 -21.06 -5.57 21.58
C GLY A 298 -21.27 -4.85 20.24
N LEU A 299 -21.83 -3.65 20.26
CA LEU A 299 -21.98 -2.77 19.08
C LEU A 299 -20.67 -2.11 18.65
N ASN A 300 -19.69 -1.95 19.54
CA ASN A 300 -18.37 -1.39 19.23
C ASN A 300 -17.24 -2.15 19.97
N PRO A 301 -16.78 -3.31 19.44
CA PRO A 301 -15.87 -4.23 20.13
C PRO A 301 -14.46 -3.70 20.43
N GLY A 302 -14.06 -2.53 19.89
CA GLY A 302 -12.81 -1.88 20.26
C GLY A 302 -12.87 -1.16 21.62
N MET A 303 -14.06 -0.84 22.11
CA MET A 303 -14.26 0.02 23.27
C MET A 303 -13.96 -0.67 24.61
N LYS A 304 -13.30 0.08 25.50
CA LYS A 304 -13.01 -0.32 26.88
C LYS A 304 -14.26 -0.12 27.75
N GLU A 305 -14.63 -1.13 28.54
CA GLU A 305 -15.80 -1.09 29.44
C GLU A 305 -15.75 0.10 30.40
N SER A 306 -14.59 0.34 31.02
CA SER A 306 -14.37 1.46 31.93
C SER A 306 -14.64 2.84 31.31
N ARG A 307 -14.47 3.01 29.99
CA ARG A 307 -14.81 4.25 29.27
C ARG A 307 -16.32 4.38 29.01
N ILE A 308 -17.01 3.26 28.78
CA ILE A 308 -18.46 3.23 28.63
C ILE A 308 -19.14 3.53 29.98
N GLU A 309 -18.72 2.83 31.04
CA GLU A 309 -19.19 3.06 32.41
C GLU A 309 -18.97 4.50 32.88
N LEU A 310 -17.77 5.05 32.65
CA LEU A 310 -17.45 6.42 33.02
C LEU A 310 -18.41 7.40 32.33
N LYS A 311 -18.76 7.14 31.06
CA LYS A 311 -19.64 8.02 30.30
C LYS A 311 -21.10 7.98 30.76
N PHE A 312 -21.60 6.80 31.15
CA PHE A 312 -22.89 6.70 31.84
C PHE A 312 -22.87 7.52 33.14
N LYS A 313 -21.83 7.35 33.97
CA LYS A 313 -21.65 8.06 35.25
C LYS A 313 -21.51 9.59 35.07
N GLU A 314 -20.94 10.06 33.95
CA GLU A 314 -20.93 11.48 33.56
C GLU A 314 -22.33 12.02 33.24
N LEU A 315 -23.09 11.31 32.39
CA LEU A 315 -24.39 11.77 31.89
C LEU A 315 -25.48 11.69 32.96
N GLN A 316 -25.53 10.61 33.75
CA GLN A 316 -26.40 10.51 34.93
C GLN A 316 -26.18 11.70 35.88
N LYS A 317 -24.92 11.99 36.22
CA LYS A 317 -24.54 13.14 37.06
C LYS A 317 -24.92 14.49 36.44
N ALA A 318 -24.90 14.63 35.11
CA ALA A 318 -25.32 15.84 34.42
C ALA A 318 -26.85 16.05 34.43
N LYS A 319 -27.63 14.98 34.64
CA LYS A 319 -29.10 14.99 34.77
C LYS A 319 -29.61 14.91 36.22
N ASP A 320 -28.70 14.99 37.21
CA ASP A 320 -28.98 14.71 38.64
C ASP A 320 -29.66 13.34 38.89
N GLN A 321 -29.40 12.37 38.01
CA GLN A 321 -29.74 10.96 38.22
C GLN A 321 -28.60 10.25 38.96
N TYR A 322 -28.93 9.36 39.89
CA TYR A 322 -27.95 8.63 40.71
C TYR A 322 -28.43 7.18 40.94
N GLY A 323 -27.75 6.21 40.32
CA GLY A 323 -28.07 4.78 40.44
C GLY A 323 -27.30 3.92 39.43
N GLU A 324 -27.54 2.61 39.44
CA GLU A 324 -27.03 1.70 38.39
C GLU A 324 -28.07 1.45 37.27
N ASP A 325 -29.28 1.99 37.43
CA ASP A 325 -30.34 1.96 36.41
C ASP A 325 -30.09 3.02 35.32
N ILE A 326 -30.23 2.60 34.06
CA ILE A 326 -30.04 3.41 32.86
C ILE A 326 -31.39 3.48 32.11
N ASP A 327 -31.92 4.69 31.92
CA ASP A 327 -33.10 4.91 31.07
C ASP A 327 -32.77 4.92 29.55
N MET A 328 -33.80 4.79 28.73
CA MET A 328 -33.65 4.74 27.26
C MET A 328 -32.98 6.00 26.69
N GLU A 329 -33.32 7.18 27.22
CA GLU A 329 -32.78 8.45 26.74
C GLU A 329 -31.26 8.52 26.96
N THR A 330 -30.83 8.20 28.19
CA THR A 330 -29.42 8.19 28.60
C THR A 330 -28.65 7.07 27.92
N PHE A 331 -29.27 5.92 27.61
CA PHE A 331 -28.67 4.88 26.76
C PHE A 331 -28.43 5.36 25.32
N VAL A 332 -29.44 5.94 24.68
CA VAL A 332 -29.34 6.47 23.31
C VAL A 332 -28.30 7.60 23.23
N GLU A 333 -28.31 8.52 24.19
CA GLU A 333 -27.35 9.62 24.30
C GLU A 333 -25.92 9.10 24.52
N THR A 334 -25.71 8.17 25.44
CA THR A 334 -24.40 7.56 25.72
C THR A 334 -23.84 6.85 24.48
N TYR A 335 -24.67 6.09 23.76
CA TYR A 335 -24.24 5.47 22.50
C TYR A 335 -23.85 6.51 21.45
N CYS A 336 -24.66 7.56 21.27
CA CYS A 336 -24.40 8.62 20.29
C CYS A 336 -23.12 9.41 20.62
N GLU A 337 -22.89 9.79 21.88
CA GLU A 337 -21.67 10.50 22.29
C GLU A 337 -20.40 9.64 22.16
N LEU A 338 -20.49 8.33 22.37
CA LEU A 338 -19.35 7.42 22.34
C LEU A 338 -18.99 6.88 20.95
N CYS A 339 -19.99 6.56 20.13
CA CYS A 339 -19.80 5.87 18.85
C CYS A 339 -19.80 6.80 17.63
N THR A 340 -20.12 8.08 17.78
CA THR A 340 -19.94 9.07 16.71
C THR A 340 -18.46 9.44 16.56
N ARG A 341 -17.83 9.01 15.46
CA ARG A 341 -16.52 9.51 15.03
C ARG A 341 -16.69 10.83 14.26
N PRO A 342 -16.25 11.98 14.78
CA PRO A 342 -16.54 13.29 14.16
C PRO A 342 -16.06 13.37 12.71
N GLU A 343 -14.89 12.81 12.39
CA GLU A 343 -14.32 12.81 11.05
C GLU A 343 -15.13 12.00 10.03
N ILE A 344 -15.82 10.93 10.48
CA ILE A 344 -16.76 10.16 9.64
C ILE A 344 -18.10 10.87 9.53
N PHE A 345 -18.58 11.50 10.61
CA PHE A 345 -19.79 12.32 10.59
C PHE A 345 -19.65 13.51 9.62
N PHE A 346 -18.53 14.23 9.65
CA PHE A 346 -18.26 15.33 8.71
C PHE A 346 -18.18 14.84 7.25
N LEU A 347 -17.71 13.60 7.04
CA LEU A 347 -17.68 12.97 5.71
C LEU A 347 -19.09 12.63 5.22
N LEU A 348 -19.96 12.04 6.06
CA LEU A 348 -21.37 11.82 5.72
C LEU A 348 -22.08 13.15 5.42
N VAL A 349 -21.90 14.16 6.28
CA VAL A 349 -22.45 15.51 6.11
C VAL A 349 -21.92 16.21 4.86
N GLN A 350 -20.74 15.83 4.34
CA GLN A 350 -20.27 16.35 3.05
C GLN A 350 -21.09 15.81 1.87
N PHE A 351 -21.38 14.50 1.84
CA PHE A 351 -22.01 13.84 0.68
C PHE A 351 -23.53 13.71 0.75
N SER A 352 -24.11 13.62 1.94
CA SER A 352 -25.55 13.50 2.13
C SER A 352 -26.30 14.75 1.64
N SER A 353 -27.40 14.57 0.93
CA SER A 353 -28.32 15.66 0.56
C SER A 353 -29.19 16.14 1.73
N ASN A 354 -29.42 15.27 2.73
CA ASN A 354 -30.30 15.51 3.89
C ASN A 354 -29.54 15.67 5.23
N LYS A 355 -28.21 15.47 5.25
CA LYS A 355 -27.26 15.56 6.37
C LYS A 355 -27.45 14.58 7.53
N GLU A 356 -28.36 13.63 7.44
CA GLU A 356 -28.57 12.56 8.43
C GLU A 356 -28.17 11.17 7.90
N TYR A 357 -28.44 10.89 6.61
CA TYR A 357 -28.13 9.63 5.93
C TYR A 357 -27.72 9.88 4.47
N LEU A 358 -26.91 9.00 3.89
CA LEU A 358 -26.69 8.97 2.44
C LEU A 358 -27.88 8.26 1.78
N ASP A 359 -28.58 8.88 0.84
CA ASP A 359 -29.49 8.15 -0.04
C ASP A 359 -28.73 7.38 -1.13
N SER A 360 -29.42 6.60 -1.97
CA SER A 360 -28.77 5.81 -3.03
C SER A 360 -27.97 6.65 -4.04
N LYS A 361 -28.27 7.94 -4.22
CA LYS A 361 -27.56 8.87 -5.13
C LYS A 361 -26.39 9.55 -4.42
N ASP A 362 -26.57 9.95 -3.16
CA ASP A 362 -25.49 10.44 -2.31
C ASP A 362 -24.39 9.37 -2.14
N LEU A 363 -24.80 8.11 -1.97
CA LEU A 363 -23.92 6.96 -1.84
C LEU A 363 -23.25 6.60 -3.18
N MET A 364 -24.00 6.58 -4.29
CA MET A 364 -23.42 6.40 -5.63
C MET A 364 -22.37 7.48 -5.94
N LEU A 365 -22.66 8.72 -5.58
CA LEU A 365 -21.70 9.82 -5.66
C LEU A 365 -20.45 9.50 -4.82
N PHE A 366 -20.57 9.22 -3.53
CA PHE A 366 -19.42 8.93 -2.68
C PHE A 366 -18.55 7.77 -3.19
N VAL A 367 -19.17 6.65 -3.59
CA VAL A 367 -18.47 5.41 -3.99
C VAL A 367 -17.78 5.57 -5.36
N GLU A 368 -18.42 6.24 -6.32
CA GLU A 368 -17.80 6.47 -7.63
C GLU A 368 -16.73 7.57 -7.58
N VAL A 369 -16.98 8.66 -6.84
CA VAL A 369 -16.15 9.86 -6.88
C VAL A 369 -15.01 9.87 -5.87
N GLU A 370 -15.25 9.50 -4.61
CA GLU A 370 -14.21 9.53 -3.56
C GLU A 370 -13.52 8.17 -3.42
N GLN A 371 -14.27 7.06 -3.40
CA GLN A 371 -13.66 5.71 -3.36
C GLN A 371 -13.09 5.26 -4.71
N GLY A 372 -13.35 5.99 -5.78
CA GLY A 372 -12.77 5.77 -7.11
C GLY A 372 -13.24 4.49 -7.79
N MET A 373 -14.42 3.98 -7.45
CA MET A 373 -14.97 2.77 -8.08
C MET A 373 -15.58 3.12 -9.46
N GLU A 374 -15.14 2.44 -10.51
CA GLU A 374 -15.75 2.59 -11.84
C GLU A 374 -17.08 1.82 -11.95
N GLY A 375 -18.03 2.36 -12.73
CA GLY A 375 -19.24 1.62 -13.13
C GLY A 375 -20.30 1.40 -12.04
N VAL A 376 -20.26 2.18 -10.94
CA VAL A 376 -21.23 2.08 -9.83
C VAL A 376 -22.67 2.21 -10.32
N THR A 377 -23.54 1.32 -9.84
CA THR A 377 -24.99 1.32 -10.12
C THR A 377 -25.79 1.54 -8.84
N GLU A 378 -27.04 1.97 -8.97
CA GLU A 378 -27.94 2.07 -7.81
C GLU A 378 -28.13 0.72 -7.10
N ASP A 379 -28.05 -0.41 -7.80
CA ASP A 379 -28.16 -1.75 -7.19
C ASP A 379 -26.95 -2.06 -6.30
N MET A 380 -25.73 -1.70 -6.72
CA MET A 380 -24.54 -1.80 -5.87
C MET A 380 -24.68 -0.92 -4.61
N CYS A 381 -25.30 0.27 -4.74
CA CYS A 381 -25.59 1.11 -3.59
C CYS A 381 -26.67 0.51 -2.68
N ARG A 382 -27.72 -0.10 -3.24
CA ARG A 382 -28.73 -0.85 -2.47
C ARG A 382 -28.11 -2.04 -1.72
N ASP A 383 -27.20 -2.78 -2.35
CA ASP A 383 -26.48 -3.89 -1.70
C ASP A 383 -25.60 -3.40 -0.53
N ILE A 384 -24.90 -2.27 -0.69
CA ILE A 384 -24.14 -1.63 0.40
C ILE A 384 -25.07 -1.25 1.57
N VAL A 385 -26.22 -0.60 1.31
CA VAL A 385 -27.18 -0.28 2.38
C VAL A 385 -27.69 -1.56 3.05
N GLN A 386 -28.18 -2.53 2.28
CA GLN A 386 -28.75 -3.77 2.78
C GLN A 386 -27.77 -4.59 3.63
N LYS A 387 -26.47 -4.47 3.38
CA LYS A 387 -25.38 -5.18 4.06
C LYS A 387 -24.85 -4.47 5.31
N TYR A 388 -24.81 -3.14 5.33
CA TYR A 388 -24.12 -2.36 6.37
C TYR A 388 -25.03 -1.51 7.27
N GLU A 389 -26.20 -1.09 6.77
CA GLU A 389 -27.14 -0.29 7.55
C GLU A 389 -27.80 -1.13 8.66
N PRO A 390 -27.67 -0.76 9.94
CA PRO A 390 -28.27 -1.51 11.03
C PRO A 390 -29.78 -1.29 11.19
N SER A 391 -30.32 -0.11 10.85
CA SER A 391 -31.76 0.16 10.93
C SER A 391 -32.56 -0.62 9.88
N ALA A 392 -33.65 -1.26 10.31
CA ALA A 392 -34.57 -1.93 9.38
C ALA A 392 -35.26 -0.92 8.44
N GLU A 393 -35.64 0.24 8.98
CA GLU A 393 -36.23 1.34 8.22
C GLU A 393 -35.22 1.97 7.25
N GLY A 394 -33.95 2.10 7.66
CA GLY A 394 -32.86 2.55 6.79
C GLY A 394 -32.65 1.63 5.59
N ARG A 395 -32.65 0.30 5.81
CA ARG A 395 -32.59 -0.70 4.74
C ARG A 395 -33.79 -0.63 3.80
N GLU A 396 -35.02 -0.55 4.33
CA GLU A 396 -36.24 -0.44 3.51
C GLU A 396 -36.25 0.83 2.63
N LYS A 397 -35.74 1.95 3.15
CA LYS A 397 -35.67 3.23 2.44
C LYS A 397 -34.44 3.41 1.53
N ALA A 398 -33.52 2.43 1.50
CA ALA A 398 -32.21 2.52 0.85
C ALA A 398 -31.39 3.75 1.33
N SER A 399 -31.42 4.00 2.64
CA SER A 399 -30.79 5.10 3.37
C SER A 399 -29.67 4.59 4.29
N LEU A 400 -28.42 5.03 4.07
CA LEU A 400 -27.27 4.69 4.91
C LEU A 400 -27.04 5.73 6.00
N SER A 401 -27.33 5.38 7.25
CA SER A 401 -27.10 6.20 8.45
C SER A 401 -25.60 6.34 8.78
N ILE A 402 -25.26 7.16 9.78
CA ILE A 402 -23.88 7.32 10.25
C ILE A 402 -23.24 6.02 10.76
N ASP A 403 -23.99 5.13 11.41
CA ASP A 403 -23.46 3.85 11.89
C ASP A 403 -23.28 2.87 10.73
N GLY A 404 -24.25 2.80 9.82
CA GLY A 404 -24.11 2.01 8.59
C GLY A 404 -22.95 2.47 7.70
N PHE A 405 -22.74 3.78 7.59
CA PHE A 405 -21.61 4.36 6.88
C PHE A 405 -20.28 4.07 7.58
N THR A 406 -20.26 4.09 8.91
CA THR A 406 -19.08 3.68 9.71
C THR A 406 -18.77 2.18 9.50
N HIS A 407 -19.78 1.31 9.49
CA HIS A 407 -19.62 -0.12 9.17
C HIS A 407 -19.09 -0.33 7.74
N TYR A 408 -19.61 0.40 6.75
CA TYR A 408 -19.13 0.33 5.37
C TYR A 408 -17.65 0.75 5.25
N LEU A 409 -17.26 1.85 5.90
CA LEU A 409 -15.86 2.32 5.90
C LEU A 409 -14.91 1.38 6.64
N LEU A 410 -15.36 0.67 7.68
CA LEU A 410 -14.59 -0.35 8.39
C LEU A 410 -14.59 -1.73 7.68
N SER A 411 -15.35 -1.88 6.60
CA SER A 411 -15.50 -3.15 5.91
C SER A 411 -14.28 -3.56 5.08
N SER A 412 -14.26 -4.82 4.66
CA SER A 412 -13.28 -5.36 3.72
C SER A 412 -13.33 -4.74 2.31
N GLU A 413 -14.37 -3.98 1.97
CA GLU A 413 -14.50 -3.23 0.71
C GLU A 413 -13.78 -1.87 0.77
N CYS A 414 -13.77 -1.22 1.93
CA CYS A 414 -13.01 0.01 2.20
C CYS A 414 -11.60 -0.26 2.76
N HIS A 415 -11.10 -1.48 2.60
CA HIS A 415 -9.73 -1.86 2.92
C HIS A 415 -8.73 -1.17 1.97
N ILE A 416 -7.55 -0.78 2.48
CA ILE A 416 -6.54 -0.07 1.68
C ILE A 416 -5.83 -0.95 0.63
N PHE A 417 -5.57 -2.22 0.95
CA PHE A 417 -4.95 -3.18 0.02
C PHE A 417 -6.00 -3.75 -0.93
N ASP A 418 -5.75 -3.64 -2.24
CA ASP A 418 -6.64 -4.05 -3.32
C ASP A 418 -7.03 -5.55 -3.27
N PRO A 419 -8.34 -5.89 -3.32
CA PRO A 419 -8.79 -7.28 -3.25
C PRO A 419 -8.42 -8.13 -4.47
N GLN A 420 -8.14 -7.54 -5.64
CA GLN A 420 -7.69 -8.27 -6.83
C GLN A 420 -6.28 -8.85 -6.63
N HIS A 421 -5.40 -8.12 -5.94
CA HIS A 421 -4.04 -8.57 -5.61
C HIS A 421 -4.00 -9.65 -4.52
N LYS A 422 -5.15 -9.98 -3.90
CA LYS A 422 -5.34 -11.16 -3.03
C LYS A 422 -5.54 -12.47 -3.81
N ARG A 423 -5.47 -12.42 -5.15
CA ARG A 423 -5.39 -13.57 -6.06
C ARG A 423 -4.16 -13.42 -6.96
N VAL A 424 -3.77 -14.51 -7.62
CA VAL A 424 -2.77 -14.43 -8.70
C VAL A 424 -3.35 -13.55 -9.80
N CYS A 425 -2.69 -12.43 -10.09
CA CYS A 425 -3.14 -11.39 -11.01
C CYS A 425 -2.06 -10.97 -12.03
N GLN A 426 -0.81 -11.35 -11.79
CA GLN A 426 0.33 -11.06 -12.67
C GLN A 426 0.52 -12.19 -13.68
N ASP A 427 1.21 -11.89 -14.80
CA ASP A 427 1.59 -12.90 -15.78
C ASP A 427 2.60 -13.89 -15.16
N MET A 428 2.22 -15.16 -15.09
CA MET A 428 3.02 -16.27 -14.54
C MET A 428 3.75 -17.10 -15.61
N SER A 429 3.63 -16.72 -16.89
CA SER A 429 4.21 -17.41 -18.06
C SER A 429 5.59 -16.87 -18.49
N GLN A 430 6.10 -15.83 -17.84
CA GLN A 430 7.47 -15.35 -18.06
C GLN A 430 8.51 -16.35 -17.49
N PRO A 431 9.76 -16.37 -17.98
CA PRO A 431 10.86 -17.14 -17.38
C PRO A 431 11.04 -16.98 -15.87
N LEU A 432 11.47 -18.03 -15.16
CA LEU A 432 11.72 -17.97 -13.71
C LEU A 432 12.69 -16.85 -13.29
N SER A 433 13.62 -16.44 -14.17
CA SER A 433 14.52 -15.31 -13.94
C SER A 433 13.81 -13.95 -13.86
N HIS A 434 12.56 -13.83 -14.29
CA HIS A 434 11.80 -12.59 -14.40
C HIS A 434 10.98 -12.21 -13.13
N TYR A 435 11.09 -12.96 -12.03
CA TYR A 435 10.34 -12.73 -10.79
C TYR A 435 11.27 -12.49 -9.59
N TYR A 436 10.77 -11.74 -8.60
CA TYR A 436 11.23 -11.84 -7.23
C TYR A 436 10.62 -13.08 -6.58
N ILE A 437 11.41 -13.80 -5.78
CA ILE A 437 11.05 -15.10 -5.18
C ILE A 437 11.17 -14.98 -3.67
N ASN A 438 10.09 -15.26 -2.94
CA ASN A 438 10.06 -15.16 -1.48
C ASN A 438 10.99 -16.21 -0.87
N SER A 439 11.99 -15.79 -0.09
CA SER A 439 13.18 -16.62 0.18
C SER A 439 13.61 -16.58 1.63
N SER A 440 13.85 -17.77 2.21
CA SER A 440 14.38 -17.93 3.57
C SER A 440 15.85 -18.36 3.55
N HIS A 441 16.64 -17.72 4.39
CA HIS A 441 17.97 -18.14 4.84
C HIS A 441 17.81 -18.92 6.16
N ASN A 442 18.65 -19.94 6.40
CA ASN A 442 18.66 -20.74 7.63
C ASN A 442 17.28 -21.19 8.14
N ALA A 443 16.45 -21.75 7.24
CA ALA A 443 15.00 -21.92 7.45
C ALA A 443 14.58 -22.86 8.61
N SER A 444 15.49 -23.62 9.22
CA SER A 444 15.21 -24.43 10.42
C SER A 444 15.26 -23.62 11.72
N LEU A 445 15.98 -22.50 11.75
CA LEU A 445 16.39 -21.82 12.99
C LEU A 445 15.24 -21.00 13.61
N LEU A 446 15.00 -21.20 14.91
CA LEU A 446 13.91 -20.54 15.64
C LEU A 446 14.31 -19.17 16.25
N GLU A 447 15.61 -18.96 16.52
CA GLU A 447 16.14 -17.79 17.26
C GLU A 447 17.50 -17.32 16.67
N ASP A 448 18.42 -16.80 17.50
CA ASP A 448 19.75 -16.30 17.10
C ASP A 448 20.70 -17.41 16.63
N HIS A 449 21.65 -17.06 15.75
CA HIS A 449 22.60 -18.01 15.12
C HIS A 449 23.56 -18.75 16.09
N PHE A 450 23.63 -18.33 17.36
CA PHE A 450 24.54 -18.92 18.36
C PHE A 450 23.84 -19.82 19.39
N TRP A 451 22.58 -19.53 19.71
CA TRP A 451 21.83 -20.19 20.80
C TRP A 451 20.54 -20.88 20.33
N GLY A 452 19.98 -20.45 19.21
CA GLY A 452 18.69 -20.93 18.72
C GLY A 452 18.71 -22.41 18.35
N SER A 453 17.59 -23.08 18.62
CA SER A 453 17.35 -24.45 18.18
C SER A 453 16.92 -24.51 16.71
N SER A 454 17.18 -25.66 16.08
CA SER A 454 16.56 -26.03 14.80
C SER A 454 15.25 -26.77 15.06
N ASP A 455 14.16 -26.22 14.53
CA ASP A 455 12.79 -26.69 14.72
C ASP A 455 12.15 -27.08 13.36
N ILE A 456 11.03 -27.80 13.41
CA ILE A 456 10.26 -28.21 12.22
C ILE A 456 9.17 -27.17 11.86
N SER A 457 8.62 -26.48 12.87
CA SER A 457 7.56 -25.48 12.70
C SER A 457 8.02 -24.24 11.94
N SER A 458 9.32 -23.91 11.96
CA SER A 458 9.94 -22.85 11.17
C SER A 458 9.79 -23.07 9.67
N TYR A 459 10.04 -24.30 9.17
CA TYR A 459 9.75 -24.69 7.79
C TYR A 459 8.26 -24.58 7.44
N ILE A 460 7.37 -25.05 8.31
CA ILE A 460 5.92 -24.95 8.12
C ILE A 460 5.48 -23.48 8.05
N ARG A 461 5.98 -22.64 8.96
CA ARG A 461 5.70 -21.20 9.05
C ARG A 461 6.19 -20.46 7.80
N ALA A 462 7.40 -20.76 7.33
CA ALA A 462 7.94 -20.18 6.11
C ALA A 462 7.08 -20.55 4.88
N LEU A 463 6.74 -21.83 4.71
CA LEU A 463 5.89 -22.30 3.62
C LEU A 463 4.48 -21.68 3.66
N LYS A 464 3.83 -21.63 4.84
CA LYS A 464 2.51 -21.00 5.00
C LYS A 464 2.55 -19.48 4.78
N MET A 465 3.67 -18.80 5.04
CA MET A 465 3.90 -17.40 4.65
C MET A 465 4.34 -17.24 3.18
N GLY A 466 4.08 -18.24 2.32
CA GLY A 466 4.34 -18.16 0.88
C GLY A 466 5.82 -18.18 0.49
N CYS A 467 6.72 -18.71 1.33
CA CYS A 467 8.13 -18.86 0.95
C CYS A 467 8.27 -19.88 -0.20
N ARG A 468 9.06 -19.54 -1.23
CA ARG A 468 9.32 -20.30 -2.46
C ARG A 468 10.81 -20.64 -2.69
N SER A 469 11.71 -20.19 -1.81
CA SER A 469 13.08 -20.70 -1.73
C SER A 469 13.47 -20.96 -0.28
N LEU A 470 13.73 -22.22 0.08
CA LEU A 470 14.15 -22.64 1.41
C LEU A 470 15.60 -23.11 1.41
N GLU A 471 16.35 -22.72 2.44
CA GLU A 471 17.69 -23.26 2.70
C GLU A 471 17.63 -24.46 3.64
N VAL A 472 18.38 -25.52 3.29
CA VAL A 472 18.50 -26.74 4.10
C VAL A 472 19.99 -27.09 4.20
N ILE A 473 20.55 -26.89 5.39
CA ILE A 473 21.94 -27.20 5.71
C ILE A 473 22.01 -28.59 6.30
N VAL A 474 22.72 -29.51 5.64
CA VAL A 474 22.75 -30.94 5.98
C VAL A 474 24.16 -31.38 6.38
N TRP A 475 24.24 -32.07 7.50
CA TRP A 475 25.45 -32.59 8.15
C TRP A 475 25.36 -34.12 8.32
N ASP A 476 26.49 -34.76 8.58
CA ASP A 476 26.51 -36.17 8.96
C ASP A 476 25.85 -36.38 10.33
N GLY A 477 24.89 -37.30 10.40
CA GLY A 477 24.21 -37.69 11.63
C GLY A 477 24.57 -39.10 12.11
N PRO A 478 24.03 -39.51 13.29
CA PRO A 478 24.17 -40.88 13.80
C PRO A 478 23.47 -41.90 12.89
N ASP A 479 23.83 -43.18 13.05
CA ASP A 479 23.19 -44.33 12.38
C ASP A 479 23.06 -44.23 10.84
N ASN A 480 23.91 -43.39 10.22
CA ASN A 480 23.93 -43.08 8.79
C ASN A 480 22.65 -42.36 8.27
N GLU A 481 21.89 -41.73 9.16
CA GLU A 481 20.80 -40.77 8.82
C GLU A 481 21.36 -39.34 8.77
N PRO A 482 21.26 -38.62 7.64
CA PRO A 482 21.67 -37.22 7.55
C PRO A 482 20.83 -36.31 8.45
N VAL A 483 21.44 -35.30 9.06
CA VAL A 483 20.75 -34.36 9.98
C VAL A 483 20.85 -32.91 9.52
N VAL A 484 19.85 -32.12 9.91
CA VAL A 484 19.71 -30.69 9.62
C VAL A 484 19.85 -29.91 10.92
N TYR A 485 20.80 -28.98 10.96
CA TYR A 485 20.98 -28.00 12.03
C TYR A 485 21.83 -26.80 11.57
N VAL A 486 21.76 -25.70 12.32
CA VAL A 486 22.51 -24.46 12.09
C VAL A 486 23.24 -24.07 13.40
N GLY A 487 24.48 -23.58 13.28
CA GLY A 487 25.27 -23.11 14.42
C GLY A 487 26.03 -24.21 15.18
N SER A 488 26.60 -23.85 16.33
CA SER A 488 27.42 -24.75 17.18
C SER A 488 26.62 -25.58 18.18
N SER A 489 25.29 -25.41 18.23
CA SER A 489 24.43 -26.12 19.18
C SER A 489 24.06 -27.51 18.66
N VAL A 490 24.85 -28.51 19.04
CA VAL A 490 24.61 -29.94 18.73
C VAL A 490 23.32 -30.48 19.40
N ALA A 491 22.70 -29.69 20.31
CA ALA A 491 21.57 -30.12 21.13
C ALA A 491 20.22 -30.25 20.38
N SER A 492 20.09 -29.71 19.17
CA SER A 492 18.85 -29.78 18.38
C SER A 492 19.15 -30.17 16.92
N GLN A 493 19.26 -31.47 16.66
CA GLN A 493 19.43 -32.02 15.32
C GLN A 493 18.10 -32.59 14.80
N LEU A 494 17.72 -32.24 13.57
CA LEU A 494 16.53 -32.77 12.91
C LEU A 494 16.93 -33.83 11.87
N ALA A 495 16.34 -35.02 11.90
CA ALA A 495 16.57 -36.02 10.85
C ALA A 495 16.09 -35.48 9.49
N LEU A 496 16.91 -35.60 8.44
CA LEU A 496 16.60 -35.06 7.11
C LEU A 496 15.30 -35.65 6.54
N CYS A 497 15.03 -36.94 6.79
CA CYS A 497 13.76 -37.53 6.38
C CYS A 497 12.54 -36.77 6.94
N LYS A 498 12.59 -36.25 8.17
CA LYS A 498 11.49 -35.50 8.79
C LYS A 498 11.35 -34.08 8.23
N VAL A 499 12.46 -33.42 7.90
CA VAL A 499 12.42 -32.13 7.20
C VAL A 499 11.83 -32.32 5.79
N LEU A 500 12.18 -33.39 5.09
CA LEU A 500 11.64 -33.73 3.77
C LEU A 500 10.16 -34.17 3.81
N ASP A 501 9.72 -34.93 4.82
CA ASP A 501 8.31 -35.29 5.03
C ASP A 501 7.44 -34.02 5.12
N ILE A 502 7.91 -33.03 5.89
CA ILE A 502 7.23 -31.76 6.14
C ILE A 502 7.25 -30.85 4.90
N ILE A 503 8.39 -30.75 4.21
CA ILE A 503 8.45 -30.05 2.92
C ILE A 503 7.49 -30.70 1.91
N ASN A 504 7.46 -32.03 1.82
CA ASN A 504 6.55 -32.75 0.92
C ASN A 504 5.06 -32.45 1.20
N GLN A 505 4.68 -32.36 2.47
CA GLN A 505 3.32 -32.00 2.91
C GLN A 505 2.99 -30.54 2.59
N TYR A 506 3.81 -29.58 3.02
CA TYR A 506 3.47 -28.16 3.01
C TYR A 506 3.93 -27.38 1.78
N ALA A 507 4.76 -27.96 0.90
CA ALA A 507 5.35 -27.27 -0.25
C ALA A 507 4.33 -26.53 -1.12
N PHE A 508 3.12 -27.08 -1.30
CA PHE A 508 2.10 -26.52 -2.20
C PHE A 508 0.76 -26.21 -1.52
N GLU A 509 0.73 -26.09 -0.18
CA GLU A 509 -0.49 -25.73 0.56
C GLU A 509 -0.90 -24.27 0.35
N SER A 510 0.08 -23.36 0.33
CA SER A 510 -0.12 -21.90 0.23
C SER A 510 0.05 -21.34 -1.19
N SER A 511 0.66 -22.12 -2.09
CA SER A 511 1.04 -21.69 -3.44
C SER A 511 1.36 -22.89 -4.32
N GLU A 512 0.74 -22.97 -5.50
CA GLU A 512 1.00 -24.03 -6.49
C GLU A 512 2.38 -23.90 -7.16
N TYR A 513 3.00 -22.72 -7.09
CA TYR A 513 4.20 -22.37 -7.85
C TYR A 513 5.47 -23.00 -7.28
N PRO A 514 6.51 -23.23 -8.12
CA PRO A 514 7.68 -24.02 -7.77
C PRO A 514 8.39 -23.62 -6.48
N LEU A 515 8.92 -24.62 -5.79
CA LEU A 515 9.74 -24.48 -4.58
C LEU A 515 11.20 -24.77 -4.89
N ILE A 516 12.10 -23.83 -4.61
CA ILE A 516 13.55 -24.03 -4.72
C ILE A 516 14.09 -24.50 -3.36
N LEU A 517 14.75 -25.65 -3.31
CA LEU A 517 15.51 -26.09 -2.15
C LEU A 517 16.99 -25.77 -2.36
N CYS A 518 17.49 -24.79 -1.62
CA CYS A 518 18.89 -24.44 -1.54
C CYS A 518 19.61 -25.40 -0.59
N LEU A 519 20.24 -26.43 -1.15
CA LEU A 519 21.03 -27.39 -0.37
C LEU A 519 22.42 -26.82 -0.06
N VAL A 520 22.81 -26.93 1.21
CA VAL A 520 24.20 -26.83 1.67
C VAL A 520 24.55 -28.18 2.29
N THR A 521 25.70 -28.78 1.92
CA THR A 521 25.96 -30.20 2.18
C THR A 521 27.36 -30.42 2.71
N HIS A 522 27.44 -30.77 3.99
CA HIS A 522 28.67 -31.09 4.69
C HIS A 522 28.81 -32.61 4.95
N CYS A 523 27.84 -33.41 4.52
CA CYS A 523 27.80 -34.86 4.69
C CYS A 523 28.91 -35.60 3.93
N CYS A 524 29.40 -36.70 4.52
CA CYS A 524 30.22 -37.69 3.85
C CYS A 524 29.46 -38.40 2.71
N ILE A 525 30.22 -38.97 1.76
CA ILE A 525 29.67 -39.63 0.56
C ILE A 525 28.61 -40.72 0.87
N PRO A 526 28.78 -41.63 1.87
CA PRO A 526 27.73 -42.56 2.28
C PRO A 526 26.40 -41.88 2.64
N GLN A 527 26.43 -40.82 3.45
CA GLN A 527 25.23 -40.09 3.84
C GLN A 527 24.66 -39.25 2.70
N GLN A 528 25.47 -38.68 1.79
CA GLN A 528 24.97 -38.05 0.56
C GLN A 528 24.15 -39.01 -0.31
N ARG A 529 24.50 -40.31 -0.35
CA ARG A 529 23.68 -41.32 -1.04
C ARG A 529 22.34 -41.55 -0.32
N VAL A 530 22.30 -41.48 1.01
CA VAL A 530 21.04 -41.50 1.79
C VAL A 530 20.22 -40.24 1.56
N MET A 531 20.82 -39.05 1.52
CA MET A 531 20.14 -37.79 1.16
C MET A 531 19.44 -37.93 -0.20
N ALA A 532 20.15 -38.43 -1.22
CA ALA A 532 19.61 -38.64 -2.55
C ALA A 532 18.49 -39.70 -2.59
N GLN A 533 18.59 -40.76 -1.78
CA GLN A 533 17.52 -41.76 -1.64
C GLN A 533 16.28 -41.16 -0.98
N HIS A 534 16.42 -40.41 0.13
CA HIS A 534 15.32 -39.74 0.81
C HIS A 534 14.63 -38.72 -0.09
N MET A 535 15.39 -37.88 -0.80
CA MET A 535 14.82 -36.90 -1.74
C MET A 535 14.00 -37.59 -2.84
N LYS A 536 14.52 -38.64 -3.47
CA LYS A 536 13.80 -39.41 -4.50
C LYS A 536 12.57 -40.13 -3.93
N LYS A 537 12.67 -40.69 -2.72
CA LYS A 537 11.59 -41.46 -2.07
C LYS A 537 10.46 -40.61 -1.51
N ILE A 538 10.79 -39.46 -0.91
CA ILE A 538 9.84 -38.63 -0.15
C ILE A 538 9.24 -37.55 -1.05
N LEU A 539 10.03 -36.89 -1.91
CA LEU A 539 9.53 -35.83 -2.81
C LEU A 539 8.93 -36.41 -4.10
N GLY A 540 9.38 -37.60 -4.52
CA GLY A 540 8.77 -38.35 -5.63
C GLY A 540 8.70 -37.57 -6.95
N ASP A 541 7.51 -37.53 -7.53
CA ASP A 541 7.19 -36.87 -8.80
C ASP A 541 7.20 -35.33 -8.72
N LYS A 542 7.18 -34.75 -7.51
CA LYS A 542 7.37 -33.31 -7.32
C LYS A 542 8.79 -32.88 -7.66
N LEU A 543 9.79 -33.76 -7.58
CA LEU A 543 11.19 -33.42 -7.84
C LEU A 543 11.44 -33.20 -9.34
N TYR A 544 11.97 -32.04 -9.75
CA TYR A 544 12.22 -31.72 -11.16
C TYR A 544 13.58 -32.26 -11.62
N LEU A 545 13.56 -33.27 -12.50
CA LEU A 545 14.75 -34.01 -12.94
C LEU A 545 15.12 -33.85 -14.43
N ASP A 546 14.28 -33.17 -15.21
CA ASP A 546 14.50 -33.04 -16.64
C ASP A 546 15.77 -32.22 -16.93
N SER A 547 16.51 -32.62 -17.97
CA SER A 547 17.74 -31.94 -18.34
C SER A 547 17.45 -30.71 -19.21
N PRO A 548 18.11 -29.56 -18.95
CA PRO A 548 17.90 -28.34 -19.72
C PRO A 548 18.28 -28.50 -21.20
N SER A 549 17.52 -27.87 -22.09
CA SER A 549 17.82 -27.84 -23.52
C SER A 549 19.04 -26.98 -23.81
N SER A 550 19.76 -27.32 -24.89
CA SER A 550 20.81 -26.47 -25.45
C SER A 550 20.28 -25.39 -26.40
N GLU A 551 19.01 -25.50 -26.81
CA GLU A 551 18.35 -24.56 -27.73
C GLU A 551 17.69 -23.39 -26.98
N ASP A 552 17.18 -23.65 -25.77
CA ASP A 552 16.59 -22.65 -24.89
C ASP A 552 17.59 -21.58 -24.45
N HIS A 553 17.08 -20.39 -24.10
CA HIS A 553 17.90 -19.26 -23.63
C HIS A 553 17.54 -18.76 -22.24
N TYR A 554 16.47 -19.28 -21.65
CA TYR A 554 15.85 -18.84 -20.40
C TYR A 554 15.32 -20.05 -19.61
N LEU A 555 15.19 -19.88 -18.29
CA LEU A 555 14.50 -20.88 -17.45
C LEU A 555 13.02 -20.98 -17.82
N PRO A 556 12.38 -22.16 -17.66
CA PRO A 556 10.93 -22.31 -17.75
C PRO A 556 10.19 -21.36 -16.79
N SER A 557 8.92 -21.13 -17.05
CA SER A 557 8.07 -20.24 -16.24
C SER A 557 7.61 -20.88 -14.92
N PRO A 558 7.21 -20.06 -13.92
CA PRO A 558 6.52 -20.57 -12.73
C PRO A 558 5.27 -21.39 -13.05
N GLU A 559 4.53 -21.05 -14.11
CA GLU A 559 3.33 -21.79 -14.55
C GLU A 559 3.67 -23.21 -15.03
N GLU A 560 4.70 -23.36 -15.88
CA GLU A 560 5.18 -24.66 -16.38
C GLU A 560 5.78 -25.55 -15.27
N LEU A 561 6.23 -24.93 -14.18
CA LEU A 561 6.88 -25.58 -13.03
C LEU A 561 5.95 -25.76 -11.82
N LYS A 562 4.63 -25.63 -11.99
CA LYS A 562 3.65 -25.85 -10.92
C LYS A 562 3.77 -27.25 -10.29
N GLY A 563 3.68 -27.30 -8.96
CA GLY A 563 3.84 -28.52 -8.17
C GLY A 563 5.27 -29.10 -8.17
N LYS A 564 6.27 -28.38 -8.70
CA LYS A 564 7.66 -28.87 -8.80
C LYS A 564 8.60 -28.28 -7.75
N ILE A 565 9.53 -29.12 -7.32
CA ILE A 565 10.61 -28.82 -6.39
C ILE A 565 11.94 -28.88 -7.17
N LEU A 566 12.67 -27.78 -7.18
CA LEU A 566 13.95 -27.62 -7.86
C LEU A 566 15.08 -27.63 -6.83
N LEU A 567 16.15 -28.40 -7.04
CA LEU A 567 17.31 -28.36 -6.15
C LEU A 567 18.36 -27.36 -6.66
N LYS A 568 18.67 -26.34 -5.85
CA LYS A 568 19.91 -25.57 -5.98
C LYS A 568 21.02 -26.36 -5.30
N GLY A 569 22.07 -26.67 -6.05
CA GLY A 569 23.22 -27.44 -5.57
C GLY A 569 24.38 -27.45 -6.55
N LYS A 570 25.47 -28.13 -6.18
CA LYS A 570 26.60 -28.40 -7.09
C LYS A 570 26.27 -29.62 -7.97
N ARG A 571 26.88 -29.71 -9.16
CA ARG A 571 26.71 -30.83 -10.10
C ARG A 571 28.06 -31.24 -10.69
N LEU A 572 28.30 -32.54 -10.81
CA LEU A 572 29.43 -33.10 -11.55
C LEU A 572 29.30 -32.81 -13.06
N PRO A 573 30.40 -32.85 -13.85
CA PRO A 573 30.33 -32.73 -15.29
C PRO A 573 29.40 -33.79 -15.93
N PRO A 574 28.63 -33.47 -16.97
CA PRO A 574 27.95 -34.49 -17.76
C PRO A 574 29.00 -35.47 -18.32
N ASN A 575 28.72 -36.77 -18.21
CA ASN A 575 29.64 -37.87 -18.51
C ASN A 575 30.83 -38.05 -17.53
N TYR A 576 30.76 -37.54 -16.29
CA TYR A 576 31.74 -37.93 -15.25
C TYR A 576 31.71 -39.46 -15.02
N PRO A 577 32.85 -40.17 -15.13
CA PRO A 577 32.86 -41.64 -15.23
C PRO A 577 32.76 -42.35 -13.88
N GLU A 578 33.21 -41.71 -12.80
CA GLU A 578 33.22 -42.27 -11.44
C GLU A 578 31.89 -42.02 -10.72
N SER A 579 31.65 -42.73 -9.61
CA SER A 579 30.44 -42.62 -8.77
C SER A 579 30.46 -41.43 -7.79
N GLU A 580 31.57 -40.68 -7.74
CA GLU A 580 31.82 -39.56 -6.85
C GLU A 580 32.99 -38.73 -7.41
N GLY A 581 33.00 -37.41 -7.18
CA GLY A 581 34.05 -36.52 -7.69
C GLY A 581 34.15 -35.20 -6.92
N GLU A 582 35.20 -34.41 -7.17
CA GLU A 582 35.48 -33.17 -6.44
C GLU A 582 34.99 -31.92 -7.18
N VAL A 583 33.98 -31.25 -6.61
CA VAL A 583 33.44 -29.95 -7.05
C VAL A 583 33.96 -28.82 -6.15
N THR A 584 33.94 -27.57 -6.62
CA THR A 584 34.38 -26.41 -5.81
C THR A 584 33.26 -25.86 -4.93
N ASP A 585 33.55 -25.75 -3.64
CA ASP A 585 32.71 -25.16 -2.61
C ASP A 585 33.05 -23.68 -2.41
N GLU A 586 32.45 -22.89 -3.30
CA GLU A 586 32.50 -21.43 -3.28
C GLU A 586 31.73 -20.80 -2.10
N GLU A 587 30.85 -21.56 -1.45
CA GLU A 587 29.94 -21.05 -0.41
C GLU A 587 30.64 -21.09 0.96
N GLU A 588 31.29 -22.22 1.34
CA GLU A 588 32.20 -22.24 2.50
C GLU A 588 33.55 -21.54 2.24
N GLY A 589 34.10 -21.65 1.03
CA GLY A 589 35.49 -21.27 0.74
C GLY A 589 35.78 -19.79 1.00
N LEU A 590 34.81 -18.92 0.70
CA LEU A 590 34.90 -17.49 0.97
C LEU A 590 34.76 -17.15 2.45
N GLU A 591 33.94 -17.88 3.21
CA GLU A 591 33.74 -17.63 4.64
C GLU A 591 35.00 -17.92 5.46
N MET A 592 35.69 -19.02 5.16
CA MET A 592 36.90 -19.41 5.89
C MET A 592 38.01 -18.37 5.69
N SER A 593 38.19 -17.88 4.46
CA SER A 593 39.23 -16.89 4.10
C SER A 593 39.12 -15.55 4.84
N ARG A 594 37.93 -15.21 5.37
CA ARG A 594 37.66 -13.95 6.08
C ARG A 594 37.81 -14.05 7.61
N ARG A 595 37.96 -15.26 8.16
CA ARG A 595 38.21 -15.50 9.60
C ARG A 595 39.70 -15.50 9.97
N VAL A 596 40.59 -15.52 8.98
CA VAL A 596 42.05 -15.55 9.16
C VAL A 596 42.63 -14.13 9.18
N GLY A 597 43.59 -13.87 10.08
CA GLY A 597 44.23 -12.58 10.26
C GLY A 597 45.02 -12.09 9.05
N ALA A 598 45.39 -10.81 9.04
CA ALA A 598 46.12 -10.22 7.91
C ALA A 598 47.51 -10.86 7.70
N ASP A 599 48.17 -11.28 8.78
CA ASP A 599 49.56 -11.77 8.77
C ASP A 599 49.70 -13.21 8.23
N ASP A 600 48.63 -14.01 8.21
CA ASP A 600 48.61 -15.37 7.65
C ASP A 600 48.26 -15.42 6.15
N LYS A 601 47.97 -14.28 5.52
CA LYS A 601 47.51 -14.23 4.12
C LYS A 601 48.51 -14.78 3.12
N ASP A 602 49.81 -14.62 3.37
CA ASP A 602 50.85 -15.13 2.47
C ASP A 602 51.01 -16.66 2.55
N HIS A 603 50.56 -17.31 3.63
CA HIS A 603 50.41 -18.76 3.67
C HIS A 603 49.15 -19.27 2.94
N LEU A 604 48.12 -18.42 2.77
CA LEU A 604 46.85 -18.78 2.12
C LEU A 604 46.83 -18.50 0.60
N ASN A 605 47.81 -17.78 0.05
CA ASN A 605 47.94 -17.51 -1.39
C ASN A 605 48.15 -18.77 -2.29
N GLY A 606 48.26 -19.97 -1.71
CA GLY A 606 48.36 -21.25 -2.43
C GLY A 606 47.29 -22.30 -2.08
N LEU A 607 46.35 -21.99 -1.18
CA LEU A 607 45.31 -22.89 -0.67
C LEU A 607 44.03 -22.06 -0.48
N GLY A 608 43.07 -21.99 -1.41
CA GLY A 608 42.65 -22.99 -2.40
C GLY A 608 41.16 -23.27 -2.13
N CYS A 609 40.28 -23.06 -3.12
CA CYS A 609 38.84 -23.22 -2.90
C CYS A 609 38.53 -24.63 -2.37
N LYS A 610 37.76 -24.73 -1.28
CA LYS A 610 37.42 -26.01 -0.64
C LYS A 610 36.82 -26.93 -1.70
N ARG A 611 37.27 -28.20 -1.74
CA ARG A 611 36.77 -29.17 -2.71
C ARG A 611 35.81 -30.11 -2.01
N LEU A 612 34.51 -29.88 -2.20
CA LEU A 612 33.47 -30.79 -1.74
C LEU A 612 33.52 -32.05 -2.61
N ARG A 613 33.62 -33.21 -1.95
CA ARG A 613 33.46 -34.50 -2.62
C ARG A 613 31.96 -34.79 -2.73
N LEU A 614 31.45 -34.92 -3.96
CA LEU A 614 30.03 -35.03 -4.27
C LEU A 614 29.73 -36.41 -4.90
N CYS A 615 28.73 -37.12 -4.39
CA CYS A 615 28.27 -38.37 -4.98
C CYS A 615 27.43 -38.12 -6.25
N LYS A 616 27.50 -39.04 -7.21
CA LYS A 616 26.78 -38.92 -8.48
C LYS A 616 25.27 -38.95 -8.29
N GLU A 617 24.79 -39.73 -7.32
CA GLU A 617 23.38 -39.92 -7.03
C GLU A 617 22.67 -38.65 -6.53
N LEU A 618 23.41 -37.75 -5.86
CA LEU A 618 22.97 -36.42 -5.41
C LEU A 618 23.20 -35.35 -6.49
N SER A 619 24.35 -35.40 -7.18
CA SER A 619 24.66 -34.55 -8.34
C SER A 619 23.55 -34.60 -9.40
N ASP A 620 23.10 -35.80 -9.75
CA ASP A 620 22.12 -36.01 -10.83
C ASP A 620 20.69 -35.58 -10.46
N LEU A 621 20.46 -35.07 -9.24
CA LEU A 621 19.23 -34.37 -8.85
C LEU A 621 19.23 -32.86 -9.18
N VAL A 622 20.37 -32.28 -9.55
CA VAL A 622 20.51 -30.84 -9.82
C VAL A 622 20.29 -30.56 -11.31
N SER A 623 19.08 -30.16 -11.65
CA SER A 623 18.60 -29.91 -13.02
C SER A 623 18.78 -28.44 -13.45
N LEU A 624 17.87 -27.55 -13.04
CA LEU A 624 17.75 -26.17 -13.52
C LEU A 624 18.45 -25.10 -12.65
N CYS A 625 18.87 -25.44 -11.44
CA CYS A 625 19.45 -24.49 -10.48
C CYS A 625 20.91 -24.82 -10.12
N LYS A 626 21.74 -25.09 -11.14
CA LYS A 626 23.15 -25.47 -10.93
C LYS A 626 23.95 -24.29 -10.35
N SER A 627 24.47 -24.46 -9.13
CA SER A 627 25.37 -23.48 -8.50
C SER A 627 26.72 -23.44 -9.22
N VAL A 628 27.12 -22.25 -9.66
CA VAL A 628 28.44 -21.97 -10.24
C VAL A 628 29.13 -20.80 -9.53
N GLN A 629 30.44 -20.71 -9.66
CA GLN A 629 31.23 -19.57 -9.19
C GLN A 629 30.96 -18.36 -10.08
N PHE A 630 30.59 -17.21 -9.49
CA PHE A 630 30.61 -15.95 -10.21
C PHE A 630 32.05 -15.52 -10.48
N ARG A 631 32.33 -15.05 -11.70
CA ARG A 631 33.65 -14.53 -12.10
C ARG A 631 33.57 -13.03 -12.32
N ASP A 632 32.85 -12.64 -13.37
CA ASP A 632 32.52 -11.27 -13.73
C ASP A 632 31.32 -11.28 -14.68
N PHE A 633 30.70 -10.11 -14.87
CA PHE A 633 29.49 -9.98 -15.70
C PHE A 633 29.75 -10.24 -17.20
N ASP A 634 30.93 -9.95 -17.72
CA ASP A 634 31.27 -10.12 -19.15
C ASP A 634 31.52 -11.61 -19.50
N ILE A 635 32.18 -12.37 -18.63
CA ILE A 635 32.30 -13.82 -18.74
C ILE A 635 30.92 -14.47 -18.58
N SER A 636 30.16 -14.12 -17.54
CA SER A 636 28.82 -14.68 -17.32
C SER A 636 27.90 -14.46 -18.52
N LYS A 637 27.91 -13.26 -19.11
CA LYS A 637 27.09 -12.91 -20.28
C LYS A 637 27.40 -13.74 -21.54
N ARG A 638 28.65 -14.20 -21.71
CA ARG A 638 29.06 -15.04 -22.86
C ARG A 638 28.91 -16.53 -22.59
N ASP A 639 29.36 -16.97 -21.43
CA ASP A 639 29.78 -18.36 -21.23
C ASP A 639 28.80 -19.15 -20.33
N GLN A 640 28.17 -18.51 -19.33
CA GLN A 640 27.23 -19.10 -18.37
C GLN A 640 25.94 -19.55 -19.05
N LYS A 641 25.37 -20.68 -18.60
CA LYS A 641 24.11 -21.24 -19.12
C LYS A 641 22.92 -20.76 -18.31
N TYR A 642 21.73 -20.74 -18.91
CA TYR A 642 20.53 -20.17 -18.27
C TYR A 642 20.09 -20.98 -17.02
N TRP A 643 20.45 -22.26 -16.96
CA TRP A 643 20.26 -23.16 -15.82
C TRP A 643 21.38 -23.10 -14.76
N GLU A 644 22.30 -22.14 -14.90
CA GLU A 644 23.38 -21.89 -13.94
C GLU A 644 23.11 -20.59 -13.18
N MET A 645 23.32 -20.63 -11.86
CA MET A 645 23.04 -19.52 -10.96
C MET A 645 24.17 -19.29 -9.95
N CYS A 646 24.28 -18.06 -9.45
CA CYS A 646 25.30 -17.67 -8.48
C CYS A 646 24.70 -17.29 -7.13
N SER A 647 25.34 -17.73 -6.04
CA SER A 647 25.14 -17.19 -4.69
C SER A 647 26.10 -16.03 -4.44
N PHE A 648 25.62 -14.99 -3.76
CA PHE A 648 26.38 -13.82 -3.34
C PHE A 648 26.11 -13.53 -1.87
N ASN A 649 27.14 -13.44 -1.03
CA ASN A 649 26.97 -12.88 0.32
C ASN A 649 26.67 -11.38 0.22
N GLU A 650 25.97 -10.82 1.21
CA GLU A 650 25.51 -9.43 1.21
C GLU A 650 26.63 -8.39 0.96
N VAL A 651 27.89 -8.67 1.30
CA VAL A 651 29.01 -7.72 1.11
C VAL A 651 29.43 -7.64 -0.35
N ASP A 652 29.62 -8.79 -1.00
CA ASP A 652 29.92 -8.83 -2.44
C ASP A 652 28.72 -8.37 -3.28
N ALA A 653 27.49 -8.74 -2.89
CA ALA A 653 26.28 -8.25 -3.53
C ALA A 653 26.12 -6.73 -3.39
N ASN A 654 26.39 -6.14 -2.21
CA ASN A 654 26.40 -4.69 -2.03
C ASN A 654 27.49 -3.99 -2.85
N ARG A 655 28.69 -4.58 -2.97
CA ARG A 655 29.72 -4.02 -3.86
C ARG A 655 29.20 -3.96 -5.30
N PHE A 656 28.65 -5.05 -5.83
CA PHE A 656 28.11 -5.07 -7.19
C PHE A 656 26.90 -4.11 -7.37
N ALA A 657 26.01 -4.03 -6.39
CA ALA A 657 24.86 -3.11 -6.40
C ALA A 657 25.23 -1.61 -6.35
N ASN A 658 26.45 -1.26 -5.90
CA ASN A 658 26.93 0.12 -5.83
C ASN A 658 27.93 0.47 -6.95
N GLU A 659 28.82 -0.45 -7.32
CA GLU A 659 29.87 -0.23 -8.32
C GLU A 659 29.45 -0.59 -9.76
N PHE A 660 28.55 -1.57 -9.93
CA PHE A 660 28.14 -2.13 -11.23
C PHE A 660 26.62 -2.37 -11.37
N PRO A 661 25.74 -1.40 -10.99
CA PRO A 661 24.30 -1.65 -10.91
C PRO A 661 23.65 -1.98 -12.27
N GLU A 662 24.08 -1.34 -13.37
CA GLU A 662 23.54 -1.62 -14.71
C GLU A 662 23.87 -3.06 -15.16
N ASP A 663 25.10 -3.52 -14.93
CA ASP A 663 25.55 -4.86 -15.32
C ASP A 663 24.89 -5.95 -14.46
N PHE A 664 24.67 -5.69 -13.17
CA PHE A 664 23.97 -6.63 -12.27
C PHE A 664 22.49 -6.78 -12.66
N VAL A 665 21.81 -5.68 -13.01
CA VAL A 665 20.45 -5.74 -13.59
C VAL A 665 20.45 -6.54 -14.90
N CYS A 666 21.43 -6.32 -15.78
CA CYS A 666 21.52 -7.05 -17.05
C CYS A 666 21.79 -8.55 -16.86
N TYR A 667 22.62 -8.95 -15.89
CA TYR A 667 22.82 -10.34 -15.49
C TYR A 667 21.49 -10.98 -15.05
N ASN A 668 20.77 -10.29 -14.16
CA ASN A 668 19.52 -10.77 -13.58
C ASN A 668 18.35 -10.86 -14.59
N LYS A 669 18.46 -10.31 -15.81
CA LYS A 669 17.48 -10.59 -16.88
C LYS A 669 17.43 -12.09 -17.22
N ARG A 670 18.61 -12.72 -17.37
CA ARG A 670 18.73 -14.10 -17.86
C ARG A 670 18.97 -15.13 -16.76
N PHE A 671 19.79 -14.80 -15.77
CA PHE A 671 20.26 -15.74 -14.75
C PHE A 671 19.57 -15.46 -13.40
N LEU A 672 19.47 -16.50 -12.55
CA LEU A 672 19.10 -16.33 -11.15
C LEU A 672 20.31 -15.90 -10.33
N SER A 673 20.11 -14.94 -9.41
CA SER A 673 21.01 -14.64 -8.30
C SER A 673 20.35 -14.93 -6.96
N ARG A 674 21.11 -15.59 -6.08
CA ARG A 674 20.81 -15.67 -4.65
C ARG A 674 21.65 -14.65 -3.90
N VAL A 675 21.03 -13.85 -3.03
CA VAL A 675 21.73 -13.01 -2.05
C VAL A 675 21.39 -13.49 -0.66
N TYR A 676 22.38 -13.60 0.23
CA TYR A 676 22.20 -14.09 1.61
C TYR A 676 22.98 -13.25 2.65
N PRO A 677 22.50 -13.18 3.90
CA PRO A 677 23.16 -12.44 4.98
C PRO A 677 24.52 -13.05 5.35
N THR A 678 25.43 -12.26 5.93
CA THR A 678 26.72 -12.79 6.41
C THR A 678 26.59 -13.49 7.78
N PRO A 679 27.43 -14.51 8.05
CA PRO A 679 27.58 -15.08 9.40
C PRO A 679 28.09 -14.11 10.49
N MET A 680 28.40 -12.85 10.14
CA MET A 680 28.73 -11.80 11.11
C MET A 680 27.48 -11.23 11.80
N ARG A 681 26.28 -11.51 11.27
CA ARG A 681 24.98 -11.19 11.86
C ARG A 681 24.60 -12.25 12.89
N ILE A 682 25.33 -12.24 14.00
CA ILE A 682 25.19 -13.20 15.13
C ILE A 682 23.76 -13.15 15.70
N ASP A 683 23.19 -11.94 15.73
CA ASP A 683 21.81 -11.57 16.12
C ASP A 683 20.71 -11.98 15.11
N ALA A 684 21.07 -12.79 14.11
CA ALA A 684 20.23 -13.14 12.97
C ALA A 684 19.55 -11.93 12.28
N SER A 685 20.12 -10.73 12.36
CA SER A 685 19.57 -9.53 11.73
C SER A 685 19.39 -9.70 10.22
N ASN A 686 18.43 -8.98 9.66
CA ASN A 686 18.16 -9.02 8.23
C ASN A 686 18.90 -7.91 7.47
N MET A 687 19.27 -8.19 6.22
CA MET A 687 19.73 -7.19 5.25
C MET A 687 18.52 -6.49 4.61
N ASN A 688 18.70 -5.29 4.04
CA ASN A 688 17.61 -4.60 3.33
C ASN A 688 17.31 -5.31 1.99
N PRO A 689 16.12 -5.89 1.77
CA PRO A 689 15.84 -6.60 0.52
C PRO A 689 15.78 -5.65 -0.69
N GLN A 690 15.35 -4.40 -0.48
CA GLN A 690 15.19 -3.41 -1.54
C GLN A 690 16.51 -3.06 -2.25
N ASP A 691 17.64 -3.12 -1.54
CA ASP A 691 18.97 -2.87 -2.12
C ASP A 691 19.41 -3.93 -3.15
N PHE A 692 18.78 -5.10 -3.14
CA PHE A 692 19.03 -6.19 -4.09
C PHE A 692 17.88 -6.33 -5.10
N TRP A 693 16.62 -6.12 -4.71
CA TRP A 693 15.49 -6.09 -5.64
C TRP A 693 15.64 -4.98 -6.68
N LYS A 694 16.17 -3.80 -6.32
CA LYS A 694 16.53 -2.73 -7.27
C LYS A 694 17.58 -3.16 -8.31
N CYS A 695 18.41 -4.16 -8.00
CA CYS A 695 19.35 -4.77 -8.94
C CYS A 695 18.76 -5.98 -9.69
N GLY A 696 17.48 -6.30 -9.45
CA GLY A 696 16.77 -7.42 -10.07
C GLY A 696 17.00 -8.78 -9.39
N CYS A 697 17.73 -8.85 -8.28
CA CYS A 697 18.07 -10.11 -7.64
C CYS A 697 16.81 -10.87 -7.20
N GLN A 698 16.69 -12.13 -7.61
CA GLN A 698 15.44 -12.88 -7.47
C GLN A 698 15.29 -13.52 -6.09
N ILE A 699 16.33 -14.20 -5.62
CA ILE A 699 16.32 -15.01 -4.40
C ILE A 699 17.05 -14.23 -3.29
N VAL A 700 16.35 -13.26 -2.71
CA VAL A 700 16.87 -12.39 -1.63
C VAL A 700 16.49 -13.05 -0.30
N ALA A 701 17.40 -13.83 0.27
CA ALA A 701 17.11 -14.74 1.37
C ALA A 701 17.13 -14.05 2.73
N MET A 702 16.04 -14.19 3.48
CA MET A 702 15.79 -13.51 4.77
C MET A 702 15.81 -14.49 5.94
N ASN A 703 16.29 -14.07 7.10
CA ASN A 703 16.13 -14.79 8.37
C ASN A 703 14.66 -14.66 8.81
N TYR A 704 13.91 -15.76 8.76
CA TYR A 704 12.44 -15.77 8.92
C TYR A 704 11.96 -15.64 10.38
N GLN A 705 12.84 -15.91 11.33
CA GLN A 705 12.60 -15.78 12.75
C GLN A 705 12.73 -14.33 13.26
N THR A 706 13.51 -13.49 12.56
CA THR A 706 13.90 -12.16 13.04
C THR A 706 12.91 -11.07 12.59
N PRO A 707 12.09 -10.51 13.49
CA PRO A 707 11.08 -9.51 13.15
C PRO A 707 11.68 -8.10 12.90
N GLY A 708 10.82 -7.14 12.53
CA GLY A 708 11.19 -5.74 12.28
C GLY A 708 11.22 -5.34 10.80
N LEU A 709 11.66 -4.10 10.53
CA LEU A 709 11.53 -3.39 9.25
C LEU A 709 11.82 -4.27 8.01
N MET A 710 12.98 -4.95 7.96
CA MET A 710 13.37 -5.69 6.76
C MET A 710 12.48 -6.91 6.48
N MET A 711 11.90 -7.51 7.52
CA MET A 711 10.91 -8.59 7.38
C MET A 711 9.50 -8.02 7.09
N ASP A 712 9.14 -6.86 7.65
CA ASP A 712 7.89 -6.17 7.32
C ASP A 712 7.86 -5.75 5.83
N LEU A 713 8.99 -5.29 5.29
CA LEU A 713 9.16 -5.07 3.85
C LEU A 713 9.01 -6.37 3.05
N ASN A 714 9.59 -7.49 3.50
CA ASN A 714 9.47 -8.77 2.81
C ASN A 714 8.02 -9.31 2.80
N LEU A 715 7.37 -9.33 3.96
CA LEU A 715 5.97 -9.77 4.10
C LEU A 715 5.01 -8.80 3.39
N GLY A 716 5.24 -7.49 3.49
CA GLY A 716 4.51 -6.48 2.74
C GLY A 716 4.61 -6.68 1.23
N TRP A 717 5.84 -6.88 0.72
CA TRP A 717 6.10 -7.09 -0.70
C TRP A 717 5.42 -8.34 -1.27
N PHE A 718 5.54 -9.47 -0.58
CA PHE A 718 5.04 -10.76 -1.09
C PHE A 718 3.55 -11.03 -0.85
N ARG A 719 2.81 -10.17 -0.13
CA ARG A 719 1.33 -10.25 -0.04
C ARG A 719 0.60 -10.09 -1.38
N GLN A 720 1.21 -9.40 -2.34
CA GLN A 720 0.65 -9.22 -3.68
C GLN A 720 0.61 -10.52 -4.49
N ASN A 721 -0.08 -10.50 -5.64
CA ASN A 721 -0.18 -11.65 -6.54
C ASN A 721 -0.69 -12.93 -5.83
N GLY A 722 -1.63 -12.77 -4.90
CA GLY A 722 -2.25 -13.88 -4.16
C GLY A 722 -1.38 -14.50 -3.08
N ASN A 723 -0.38 -13.78 -2.56
CA ASN A 723 0.60 -14.29 -1.59
C ASN A 723 1.35 -15.55 -2.09
N CYS A 724 1.42 -15.75 -3.41
CA CYS A 724 1.96 -16.97 -4.00
C CYS A 724 3.50 -17.10 -3.93
N GLY A 725 4.17 -16.08 -3.41
CA GLY A 725 5.63 -16.03 -3.23
C GLY A 725 6.42 -15.68 -4.49
N TYR A 726 5.75 -15.37 -5.60
CA TYR A 726 6.34 -14.90 -6.85
C TYR A 726 5.74 -13.53 -7.22
N VAL A 727 6.61 -12.55 -7.48
CA VAL A 727 6.21 -11.20 -7.93
C VAL A 727 6.96 -10.88 -9.22
N LEU A 728 6.24 -10.59 -10.29
CA LEU A 728 6.81 -10.26 -11.59
C LEU A 728 7.60 -8.94 -11.50
N ARG A 729 8.85 -8.93 -11.98
CA ARG A 729 9.69 -7.72 -11.93
C ARG A 729 9.22 -6.64 -12.91
N PRO A 730 9.56 -5.36 -12.66
CA PRO A 730 9.25 -4.26 -13.59
C PRO A 730 9.67 -4.57 -15.03
N ALA A 731 8.88 -4.16 -16.02
CA ALA A 731 9.13 -4.51 -17.43
C ALA A 731 10.54 -4.10 -17.91
N ILE A 732 11.00 -2.93 -17.47
CA ILE A 732 12.33 -2.37 -17.76
C ILE A 732 13.49 -3.25 -17.23
N MET A 733 13.22 -4.17 -16.29
CA MET A 733 14.17 -5.11 -15.68
C MET A 733 14.02 -6.55 -16.25
N ARG A 734 13.21 -6.73 -17.30
CA ARG A 734 13.00 -8.01 -18.00
C ARG A 734 13.35 -7.91 -19.49
N GLU A 735 13.01 -6.80 -20.13
CA GLU A 735 13.29 -6.55 -21.55
C GLU A 735 14.79 -6.61 -21.87
N GLU A 736 15.18 -7.36 -22.90
CA GLU A 736 16.58 -7.53 -23.30
C GLU A 736 17.27 -6.17 -23.56
N VAL A 737 16.67 -5.36 -24.44
CA VAL A 737 17.16 -4.03 -24.82
C VAL A 737 16.47 -2.94 -24.01
N SER A 738 16.92 -2.74 -22.77
CA SER A 738 16.48 -1.66 -21.90
C SER A 738 17.65 -0.95 -21.21
N TYR A 739 17.50 0.36 -20.96
CA TYR A 739 18.35 1.11 -20.05
C TYR A 739 17.64 1.34 -18.72
N PHE A 740 18.23 0.85 -17.64
CA PHE A 740 17.82 1.14 -16.27
C PHE A 740 19.06 1.20 -15.37
N SER A 741 19.04 2.09 -14.38
CA SER A 741 20.10 2.23 -13.39
C SER A 741 19.48 2.15 -11.99
N ALA A 742 19.87 1.14 -11.21
CA ALA A 742 19.31 0.89 -9.88
C ALA A 742 19.57 2.04 -8.88
N ASN A 743 20.59 2.87 -9.14
CA ASN A 743 20.99 4.00 -8.30
C ASN A 743 20.60 5.36 -8.93
N ALA A 744 19.63 5.38 -9.84
CA ALA A 744 19.07 6.61 -10.39
C ALA A 744 18.51 7.52 -9.29
N ARG A 745 18.86 8.82 -9.36
CA ARG A 745 18.39 9.90 -8.45
C ARG A 745 17.54 10.96 -9.16
N GLU A 746 17.20 10.71 -10.42
CA GLU A 746 16.36 11.55 -11.29
C GLU A 746 15.42 10.62 -12.09
N SER A 747 14.43 11.20 -12.76
CA SER A 747 13.39 10.46 -13.47
C SER A 747 13.93 9.42 -14.46
N LEU A 748 13.43 8.19 -14.41
CA LEU A 748 13.74 7.16 -15.40
C LEU A 748 13.21 7.55 -16.80
N PRO A 749 13.93 7.21 -17.89
CA PRO A 749 13.41 7.38 -19.23
C PRO A 749 12.20 6.47 -19.46
N GLY A 750 11.16 6.99 -20.12
CA GLY A 750 9.99 6.21 -20.52
C GLY A 750 8.94 5.91 -19.44
N VAL A 751 9.29 5.93 -18.16
CA VAL A 751 8.36 5.68 -17.04
C VAL A 751 7.69 6.98 -16.59
N SER A 752 6.37 6.98 -16.35
CA SER A 752 5.69 8.12 -15.72
C SER A 752 6.03 8.16 -14.22
N ALA A 753 6.36 9.34 -13.68
CA ALA A 753 6.33 9.47 -12.23
C ALA A 753 4.92 9.85 -11.78
N GLN A 754 4.42 9.10 -10.82
CA GLN A 754 3.15 9.35 -10.15
C GLN A 754 3.38 10.24 -8.92
N LEU A 755 2.32 10.92 -8.48
CA LEU A 755 2.27 11.72 -7.26
C LEU A 755 1.21 11.09 -6.36
N LEU A 756 1.65 10.57 -5.23
CA LEU A 756 0.85 9.99 -4.16
C LEU A 756 0.53 11.06 -3.12
N HIS A 757 -0.74 11.25 -2.81
CA HIS A 757 -1.21 12.11 -1.74
C HIS A 757 -1.88 11.24 -0.66
N ILE A 758 -1.25 11.16 0.52
CA ILE A 758 -1.80 10.47 1.70
C ILE A 758 -2.26 11.52 2.69
N LYS A 759 -3.54 11.50 3.09
CA LYS A 759 -3.99 12.17 4.31
C LYS A 759 -4.15 11.16 5.43
N VAL A 760 -3.42 11.33 6.53
CA VAL A 760 -3.56 10.55 7.76
C VAL A 760 -4.59 11.27 8.64
N ILE A 761 -5.78 10.70 8.79
CA ILE A 761 -6.92 11.39 9.42
C ILE A 761 -6.94 11.09 10.91
N SER A 762 -7.09 9.82 11.30
CA SER A 762 -7.20 9.39 12.70
C SER A 762 -6.73 7.95 12.91
N GLY A 763 -6.28 7.62 14.13
CA GLY A 763 -6.01 6.26 14.58
C GLY A 763 -7.12 5.73 15.49
N GLN A 764 -7.25 4.42 15.60
CA GLN A 764 -8.27 3.74 16.38
C GLN A 764 -7.63 2.64 17.22
N ASN A 765 -7.98 2.59 18.50
CA ASN A 765 -7.68 1.50 19.44
C ASN A 765 -6.19 1.11 19.50
N LEU A 766 -5.30 2.12 19.51
CA LEU A 766 -3.86 1.90 19.57
C LEU A 766 -3.49 1.27 20.93
N PRO A 767 -2.86 0.08 20.97
CA PRO A 767 -2.44 -0.55 22.21
C PRO A 767 -1.27 0.22 22.83
N LYS A 768 -1.17 0.19 24.17
CA LYS A 768 0.06 0.59 24.86
C LYS A 768 1.19 -0.38 24.47
N PRO A 769 2.41 0.09 24.19
CA PRO A 769 3.54 -0.78 23.84
C PRO A 769 3.89 -1.78 24.96
N ARG A 770 4.57 -2.87 24.57
CA ARG A 770 5.02 -3.92 25.49
C ARG A 770 6.36 -3.57 26.14
N GLY A 771 6.34 -2.74 27.18
CA GLY A 771 7.56 -2.43 27.95
C GLY A 771 7.44 -1.29 28.95
N SER A 772 6.55 -0.33 28.70
CA SER A 772 6.43 0.94 29.44
C SER A 772 5.86 0.81 30.86
N ALA A 773 6.66 0.23 31.75
CA ALA A 773 6.53 0.34 33.21
C ALA A 773 6.91 1.75 33.73
N ALA A 774 7.41 2.63 32.86
CA ALA A 774 7.91 3.97 33.17
C ALA A 774 6.80 5.02 33.39
N LYS A 775 5.88 4.77 34.33
CA LYS A 775 5.04 5.80 35.00
C LYS A 775 4.18 6.75 34.14
N GLY A 776 3.93 6.44 32.87
CA GLY A 776 2.87 7.04 32.05
C GLY A 776 1.76 6.01 31.76
N ASP A 777 0.50 6.36 32.05
CA ASP A 777 -0.68 5.53 31.74
C ASP A 777 -1.34 5.88 30.40
N VAL A 778 -0.80 6.86 29.67
CA VAL A 778 -1.42 7.39 28.45
C VAL A 778 -0.43 7.40 27.30
N VAL A 779 -0.86 6.83 26.17
CA VAL A 779 -0.15 6.82 24.88
C VAL A 779 -0.22 8.23 24.28
N GLU A 780 0.90 8.76 23.80
CA GLU A 780 1.03 9.98 23.01
C GLU A 780 1.45 9.60 21.58
N PRO A 781 0.53 9.07 20.74
CA PRO A 781 0.90 8.44 19.48
C PRO A 781 1.27 9.44 18.38
N TYR A 782 2.16 9.02 17.49
CA TYR A 782 2.46 9.67 16.21
C TYR A 782 2.70 8.63 15.10
N ILE A 783 2.66 9.07 13.84
CA ILE A 783 2.75 8.19 12.66
C ILE A 783 3.86 8.62 11.72
N TYR A 784 4.68 7.67 11.26
CA TYR A 784 5.50 7.82 10.04
C TYR A 784 4.78 7.25 8.82
N ALA A 785 4.92 7.92 7.69
CA ALA A 785 4.64 7.41 6.36
C ALA A 785 5.96 7.37 5.57
N GLU A 786 6.45 6.16 5.31
CA GLU A 786 7.70 5.86 4.64
C GLU A 786 7.44 5.35 3.22
N ILE A 787 8.22 5.80 2.24
CA ILE A 787 8.32 5.21 0.91
C ILE A 787 9.65 4.47 0.82
N HIS A 788 9.58 3.18 0.51
CA HIS A 788 10.73 2.34 0.19
C HIS A 788 10.70 2.02 -1.30
N GLY A 789 11.82 2.17 -2.01
CA GLY A 789 11.83 2.05 -3.46
C GLY A 789 13.21 2.17 -4.10
N ILE A 790 13.28 2.74 -5.30
CA ILE A 790 14.56 3.21 -5.86
C ILE A 790 15.04 4.49 -5.13
N PRO A 791 16.34 4.85 -5.15
CA PRO A 791 16.84 6.04 -4.45
C PRO A 791 16.27 7.40 -4.90
N ALA A 792 15.50 7.45 -5.98
CA ALA A 792 14.74 8.63 -6.42
C ALA A 792 13.35 8.75 -5.75
N ASP A 793 12.87 7.69 -5.11
CA ASP A 793 11.51 7.54 -4.58
C ASP A 793 11.49 7.48 -3.05
N CYS A 794 12.59 6.97 -2.44
CA CYS A 794 12.70 6.83 -0.99
C CYS A 794 12.49 8.17 -0.27
N ALA A 795 11.51 8.21 0.64
CA ALA A 795 11.09 9.42 1.34
C ALA A 795 10.39 9.06 2.66
N GLU A 796 10.35 10.00 3.60
CA GLU A 796 9.74 9.82 4.93
C GLU A 796 9.02 11.11 5.31
N GLN A 797 7.85 10.99 5.95
CA GLN A 797 7.14 12.09 6.61
C GLN A 797 6.60 11.62 7.97
N ARG A 798 6.58 12.50 8.98
CA ARG A 798 6.06 12.25 10.33
C ARG A 798 4.86 13.16 10.60
N THR A 799 3.82 12.66 11.27
CA THR A 799 2.78 13.51 11.88
C THR A 799 3.32 14.25 13.12
N LYS A 800 2.59 15.28 13.53
CA LYS A 800 2.59 15.77 14.91
C LYS A 800 2.19 14.62 15.84
N THR A 801 2.65 14.70 17.09
CA THR A 801 2.24 13.81 18.17
C THR A 801 0.90 14.24 18.73
N VAL A 802 -0.01 13.30 18.94
CA VAL A 802 -1.31 13.55 19.59
C VAL A 802 -1.17 13.27 21.08
N SER A 803 -1.26 14.30 21.92
CA SER A 803 -1.11 14.10 23.35
C SER A 803 -2.25 13.29 23.97
N GLN A 804 -1.88 12.37 24.87
CA GLN A 804 -2.76 11.66 25.80
C GLN A 804 -4.01 10.98 25.19
N ASN A 805 -3.89 10.37 24.00
CA ASN A 805 -5.02 9.75 23.31
C ASN A 805 -4.61 8.58 22.39
N GLY A 806 -4.47 7.37 22.95
CA GLY A 806 -4.34 6.13 22.16
C GLY A 806 -5.66 5.56 21.64
N ASP A 807 -6.80 5.94 22.25
CA ASP A 807 -8.12 5.38 21.93
C ASP A 807 -8.61 5.79 20.53
N ASN A 808 -8.62 7.10 20.26
CA ASN A 808 -9.11 7.70 19.01
C ASN A 808 -8.30 8.98 18.69
N PRO A 809 -6.96 8.91 18.44
CA PRO A 809 -6.17 10.07 18.04
C PRO A 809 -6.61 10.62 16.68
N VAL A 810 -6.62 11.94 16.53
CA VAL A 810 -6.87 12.65 15.25
C VAL A 810 -5.62 13.43 14.89
N PHE A 811 -5.12 13.20 13.67
CA PHE A 811 -3.88 13.80 13.14
C PHE A 811 -4.19 14.87 12.09
N ASP A 812 -5.13 14.57 11.18
CA ASP A 812 -5.58 15.39 10.04
C ASP A 812 -4.48 15.89 9.06
N GLU A 813 -3.30 15.28 9.05
CA GLU A 813 -2.15 15.75 8.25
C GLU A 813 -2.05 15.11 6.86
N SER A 814 -1.49 15.84 5.90
CA SER A 814 -1.41 15.44 4.49
C SER A 814 0.02 15.50 3.95
N PHE A 815 0.42 14.43 3.24
CA PHE A 815 1.74 14.21 2.69
C PHE A 815 1.67 14.00 1.17
N GLU A 816 2.64 14.55 0.42
CA GLU A 816 2.80 14.33 -1.03
C GLU A 816 4.14 13.65 -1.32
N PHE A 817 4.12 12.51 -2.03
CA PHE A 817 5.31 11.74 -2.42
C PHE A 817 5.37 11.58 -3.95
N GLN A 818 6.54 11.78 -4.56
CA GLN A 818 6.75 11.55 -6.00
C GLN A 818 7.40 10.18 -6.21
N ILE A 819 6.70 9.27 -6.89
CA ILE A 819 7.12 7.90 -7.15
C ILE A 819 7.53 7.79 -8.63
N ASN A 820 8.79 7.48 -8.93
CA ASN A 820 9.34 7.41 -10.28
C ASN A 820 9.42 5.98 -10.85
N LEU A 821 9.35 4.94 -10.00
CA LEU A 821 9.12 3.55 -10.42
C LEU A 821 8.07 2.86 -9.52
N PRO A 822 6.77 3.08 -9.79
CA PRO A 822 5.66 2.48 -9.05
C PRO A 822 5.74 0.95 -8.88
N GLU A 823 6.11 0.23 -9.95
CA GLU A 823 6.35 -1.23 -9.96
C GLU A 823 7.43 -1.72 -8.98
N LEU A 824 8.19 -0.82 -8.34
CA LEU A 824 9.24 -1.15 -7.36
C LEU A 824 9.20 -0.26 -6.09
N ALA A 825 8.03 0.31 -5.78
CA ALA A 825 7.82 1.13 -4.59
C ALA A 825 6.84 0.47 -3.60
N ALA A 826 7.03 0.74 -2.31
CA ALA A 826 6.13 0.34 -1.24
C ALA A 826 5.91 1.49 -0.25
N LEU A 827 4.67 1.65 0.21
CA LEU A 827 4.28 2.55 1.29
C LEU A 827 4.24 1.76 2.60
N ARG A 828 4.94 2.26 3.62
CA ARG A 828 4.94 1.69 4.97
C ARG A 828 4.44 2.73 5.97
N PHE A 829 3.42 2.35 6.74
CA PHE A 829 2.96 3.09 7.91
C PHE A 829 3.64 2.54 9.16
N VAL A 830 4.03 3.43 10.08
CA VAL A 830 4.54 3.06 11.42
C VAL A 830 3.87 3.93 12.45
N VAL A 831 3.47 3.34 13.57
CA VAL A 831 2.85 4.03 14.69
C VAL A 831 3.74 3.84 15.92
N LEU A 832 4.10 4.95 16.55
CA LEU A 832 5.04 5.03 17.66
C LEU A 832 4.46 5.88 18.80
N ASP A 833 4.89 5.60 20.03
CA ASP A 833 4.57 6.35 21.26
C ASP A 833 5.73 7.32 21.56
N ASP A 834 5.46 8.62 21.78
CA ASP A 834 6.48 9.67 21.91
C ASP A 834 7.06 9.77 23.34
N ASP A 835 7.60 8.65 23.86
CA ASP A 835 8.13 8.59 25.23
C ASP A 835 9.48 9.32 25.40
N TYR A 836 9.66 9.90 26.59
CA TYR A 836 10.82 10.69 26.99
C TYR A 836 12.16 9.93 26.98
N ILE A 837 12.13 8.59 27.05
CA ILE A 837 13.33 7.73 27.07
C ILE A 837 13.63 7.14 25.68
N GLY A 838 12.71 7.26 24.71
CA GLY A 838 12.87 6.85 23.33
C GLY A 838 11.60 6.18 22.79
N ASP A 839 11.27 6.48 21.54
CA ASP A 839 9.97 6.24 20.94
C ASP A 839 9.62 4.72 20.90
N GLU A 840 8.53 4.30 21.56
CA GLU A 840 8.14 2.89 21.68
C GLU A 840 7.26 2.43 20.52
N PHE A 841 7.40 1.17 20.08
CA PHE A 841 6.66 0.63 18.93
C PHE A 841 5.22 0.21 19.28
N ILE A 842 4.24 0.76 18.56
CA ILE A 842 2.81 0.38 18.66
C ILE A 842 2.43 -0.60 17.54
N GLY A 843 2.68 -0.25 16.28
CA GLY A 843 2.26 -1.06 15.13
C GLY A 843 2.77 -0.55 13.77
N GLN A 844 2.66 -1.38 12.74
CA GLN A 844 3.11 -1.06 11.37
C GLN A 844 2.17 -1.66 10.30
N TYR A 845 2.27 -1.19 9.06
CA TYR A 845 1.69 -1.88 7.90
C TYR A 845 2.38 -1.46 6.59
N THR A 846 2.94 -2.44 5.86
CA THR A 846 3.58 -2.23 4.54
C THR A 846 2.68 -2.73 3.39
N ILE A 847 2.59 -1.92 2.32
CA ILE A 847 1.79 -2.15 1.11
C ILE A 847 2.63 -1.82 -0.15
N PRO A 848 2.73 -2.72 -1.16
CA PRO A 848 3.31 -2.38 -2.46
C PRO A 848 2.47 -1.31 -3.15
N PHE A 849 3.09 -0.35 -3.84
CA PHE A 849 2.40 0.82 -4.39
C PHE A 849 1.24 0.44 -5.33
N GLU A 850 1.45 -0.53 -6.23
CA GLU A 850 0.44 -1.04 -7.16
C GLU A 850 -0.75 -1.75 -6.46
N CYS A 851 -0.68 -2.00 -5.15
CA CYS A 851 -1.76 -2.60 -4.35
C CYS A 851 -2.59 -1.57 -3.56
N LEU A 852 -2.34 -0.26 -3.71
CA LEU A 852 -3.03 0.81 -2.99
C LEU A 852 -4.36 1.20 -3.67
N GLN A 853 -5.49 1.02 -3.00
CA GLN A 853 -6.76 1.60 -3.46
C GLN A 853 -6.89 3.10 -3.09
N PRO A 854 -7.46 3.93 -3.98
CA PRO A 854 -7.75 5.34 -3.70
C PRO A 854 -8.97 5.52 -2.77
N GLY A 855 -9.14 6.72 -2.25
CA GLY A 855 -10.28 7.13 -1.42
C GLY A 855 -10.07 6.95 0.08
N TYR A 856 -11.17 6.91 0.83
CA TYR A 856 -11.20 6.83 2.29
C TYR A 856 -11.09 5.38 2.77
N ARG A 857 -9.93 5.01 3.32
CA ARG A 857 -9.58 3.62 3.63
C ARG A 857 -9.20 3.43 5.09
N HIS A 858 -9.52 2.26 5.63
CA HIS A 858 -8.91 1.80 6.88
C HIS A 858 -7.69 0.91 6.61
N VAL A 859 -6.62 1.16 7.36
CA VAL A 859 -5.35 0.45 7.36
C VAL A 859 -5.28 -0.40 8.64
N PRO A 860 -5.39 -1.73 8.57
CA PRO A 860 -5.24 -2.57 9.75
C PRO A 860 -3.78 -2.65 10.18
N LEU A 861 -3.50 -2.35 11.45
CA LEU A 861 -2.14 -2.34 11.97
C LEU A 861 -1.69 -3.74 12.40
N GLN A 862 -0.39 -3.98 12.29
CA GLN A 862 0.25 -5.23 12.65
C GLN A 862 1.32 -5.01 13.72
N SER A 863 1.54 -6.05 14.53
CA SER A 863 2.66 -6.14 15.47
C SER A 863 4.01 -6.17 14.74
N LEU A 864 5.09 -6.07 15.51
CA LEU A 864 6.46 -6.21 14.99
C LEU A 864 6.69 -7.60 14.33
N THR A 865 5.95 -8.62 14.78
CA THR A 865 5.94 -10.01 14.26
C THR A 865 5.04 -10.21 13.03
N GLY A 866 4.31 -9.18 12.58
CA GLY A 866 3.41 -9.21 11.41
C GLY A 866 1.98 -9.71 11.70
N GLU A 867 1.62 -9.92 12.97
CA GLU A 867 0.29 -10.35 13.39
C GLU A 867 -0.67 -9.16 13.46
N PHE A 868 -1.90 -9.30 12.97
CA PHE A 868 -2.88 -8.21 13.01
C PHE A 868 -3.30 -7.85 14.45
N LEU A 869 -3.27 -6.56 14.77
CA LEU A 869 -3.69 -6.03 16.06
C LEU A 869 -5.23 -5.89 16.09
N PRO A 870 -5.96 -6.58 17.01
CA PRO A 870 -7.42 -6.57 17.01
C PRO A 870 -8.01 -5.17 17.13
N ASN A 871 -8.95 -4.83 16.24
CA ASN A 871 -9.65 -3.54 16.14
C ASN A 871 -8.74 -2.29 15.94
N CYS A 872 -7.42 -2.48 15.80
CA CYS A 872 -6.44 -1.41 15.75
C CYS A 872 -6.19 -0.99 14.29
N THR A 873 -6.60 0.22 13.93
CA THR A 873 -6.59 0.71 12.53
C THR A 873 -6.21 2.18 12.42
N LEU A 874 -5.76 2.58 11.23
CA LEU A 874 -5.67 3.99 10.83
C LEU A 874 -6.73 4.30 9.77
N PHE A 875 -7.41 5.43 9.89
CA PHE A 875 -8.27 5.99 8.85
C PHE A 875 -7.46 7.00 8.03
N VAL A 876 -7.37 6.76 6.72
CA VAL A 876 -6.58 7.56 5.78
C VAL A 876 -7.38 7.88 4.53
N HIS A 877 -6.97 8.91 3.79
CA HIS A 877 -7.44 9.16 2.42
C HIS A 877 -6.27 9.10 1.43
N VAL A 878 -6.38 8.24 0.43
CA VAL A 878 -5.37 7.97 -0.59
C VAL A 878 -5.79 8.60 -1.93
N ALA A 879 -4.89 9.33 -2.60
CA ALA A 879 -5.10 9.74 -3.99
C ALA A 879 -3.80 9.62 -4.80
N ILE A 880 -3.91 9.18 -6.05
CA ILE A 880 -2.78 8.91 -6.95
C ILE A 880 -3.01 9.67 -8.26
N THR A 881 -1.95 10.30 -8.80
CA THR A 881 -2.05 11.07 -10.06
C THR A 881 -0.79 10.98 -10.92
N ASN A 882 -0.93 11.09 -12.25
CA ASN A 882 0.18 11.12 -13.20
C ASN A 882 0.99 12.45 -13.22
N ARG A 883 0.97 13.23 -12.13
CA ARG A 883 1.43 14.64 -12.12
C ARG A 883 2.93 14.79 -11.80
N ARG A 884 3.80 14.62 -12.81
CA ARG A 884 5.03 15.44 -12.83
C ARG A 884 4.64 16.91 -12.96
N GLY A 885 4.86 17.71 -11.90
CA GLY A 885 4.33 19.08 -11.81
C GLY A 885 4.80 20.03 -12.91
N GLY A 886 3.96 20.23 -13.94
CA GLY A 886 4.09 21.26 -14.97
C GLY A 886 3.70 22.67 -14.50
N GLY A 887 2.90 22.77 -13.43
CA GLY A 887 2.65 24.03 -12.73
C GLY A 887 3.92 24.62 -12.10
N LYS A 888 3.94 25.94 -11.90
CA LYS A 888 5.02 26.62 -11.17
C LYS A 888 5.11 26.04 -9.75
N ALA A 889 6.27 25.49 -9.40
CA ALA A 889 6.53 25.06 -8.03
C ALA A 889 6.37 26.25 -7.06
N HIS A 890 5.75 26.00 -5.89
CA HIS A 890 5.75 26.98 -4.81
C HIS A 890 7.20 27.28 -4.43
N LYS A 891 7.60 28.55 -4.45
CA LYS A 891 8.99 28.99 -4.22
C LYS A 891 9.36 28.96 -2.73
N ARG A 892 9.40 27.76 -2.13
CA ARG A 892 10.32 27.51 -1.01
C ARG A 892 11.76 27.64 -1.55
N GLY A 893 12.71 27.98 -0.68
CA GLY A 893 13.94 28.69 -1.05
C GLY A 893 14.87 28.04 -2.11
N LEU A 894 15.72 28.88 -2.72
CA LEU A 894 16.86 28.53 -3.57
C LEU A 894 16.58 27.84 -4.93
N SER A 895 15.93 28.58 -5.83
CA SER A 895 16.30 28.67 -7.26
C SER A 895 16.58 27.38 -8.06
N VAL A 896 15.67 26.39 -8.03
CA VAL A 896 15.70 25.30 -9.03
C VAL A 896 15.31 25.82 -10.42
N ARG A 897 16.27 25.84 -11.36
CA ARG A 897 16.04 26.17 -12.79
C ARG A 897 15.29 25.05 -13.53
N LYS A 898 13.97 24.93 -13.34
CA LYS A 898 13.12 24.15 -14.28
C LYS A 898 13.18 24.80 -15.67
N GLY A 899 13.43 24.01 -16.73
CA GLY A 899 13.48 24.49 -18.11
C GLY A 899 14.53 23.83 -19.03
N LYS A 900 15.52 23.09 -18.50
CA LYS A 900 16.48 22.32 -19.33
C LYS A 900 16.39 20.80 -19.12
N LYS A 901 16.67 20.32 -17.90
CA LYS A 901 16.78 18.88 -17.58
C LYS A 901 15.60 18.01 -18.04
N ALA A 902 14.36 18.47 -17.87
CA ALA A 902 13.18 17.66 -18.21
C ALA A 902 13.14 17.21 -19.69
N ARG A 903 13.69 18.00 -20.61
CA ARG A 903 13.77 17.66 -22.05
C ARG A 903 14.92 16.72 -22.40
N GLU A 904 15.85 16.46 -21.49
CA GLU A 904 16.94 15.50 -21.73
C GLU A 904 16.41 14.05 -21.61
N TYR A 905 15.46 13.81 -20.70
CA TYR A 905 14.83 12.49 -20.44
C TYR A 905 13.82 12.02 -21.50
N THR A 906 13.33 12.91 -22.36
CA THR A 906 12.47 12.57 -23.52
C THR A 906 13.24 12.57 -24.85
N SER A 907 14.57 12.74 -24.80
CA SER A 907 15.43 12.89 -25.98
C SER A 907 16.36 11.69 -26.21
N SER A 908 16.65 11.43 -27.49
CA SER A 908 17.65 10.46 -27.92
C SER A 908 19.08 10.98 -27.72
N LYS A 909 19.96 10.14 -27.16
CA LYS A 909 21.41 10.36 -27.05
C LYS A 909 22.13 9.93 -28.32
N THR A 910 23.20 10.65 -28.67
CA THR A 910 24.13 10.25 -29.73
C THR A 910 24.94 9.02 -29.28
N THR A 911 24.87 7.93 -30.03
CA THR A 911 25.64 6.70 -29.81
C THR A 911 27.08 6.80 -30.31
N GLY A 912 27.32 7.62 -31.34
CA GLY A 912 28.60 7.69 -32.05
C GLY A 912 28.71 6.70 -33.22
N ILE A 913 27.64 5.95 -33.51
CA ILE A 913 27.54 5.04 -34.66
C ILE A 913 26.62 5.70 -35.69
N LYS A 914 27.16 6.16 -36.82
CA LYS A 914 26.46 7.07 -37.76
C LYS A 914 25.10 6.56 -38.21
N VAL A 915 25.02 5.29 -38.65
CA VAL A 915 23.78 4.67 -39.16
C VAL A 915 22.69 4.63 -38.08
N VAL A 916 23.07 4.33 -36.85
CA VAL A 916 22.18 4.26 -35.68
C VAL A 916 21.77 5.67 -35.23
N ASP A 917 22.68 6.63 -35.27
CA ASP A 917 22.41 8.05 -34.96
C ASP A 917 21.55 8.75 -36.02
N GLU A 918 21.56 8.29 -37.27
CA GLU A 918 20.67 8.77 -38.33
C GLU A 918 19.26 8.20 -38.20
N LEU A 919 19.14 6.92 -37.85
CA LEU A 919 17.86 6.30 -37.52
C LEU A 919 17.16 7.03 -36.34
N PHE A 920 17.85 7.23 -35.21
CA PHE A 920 17.26 7.92 -34.06
C PHE A 920 17.05 9.43 -34.29
N ARG A 921 17.74 10.05 -35.25
CA ARG A 921 17.45 11.44 -35.66
C ARG A 921 16.06 11.57 -36.28
N ALA A 922 15.61 10.57 -37.04
CA ALA A 922 14.28 10.57 -37.65
C ALA A 922 13.14 10.57 -36.61
N SER A 923 13.35 9.97 -35.44
CA SER A 923 12.34 9.92 -34.36
C SER A 923 12.32 11.16 -33.45
N THR A 924 13.26 12.09 -33.60
CA THR A 924 13.35 13.32 -32.76
C THR A 924 12.10 14.20 -32.86
N GLN A 925 11.46 14.27 -34.03
CA GLN A 925 10.24 15.05 -34.21
C GLN A 925 8.99 14.33 -33.62
N PRO A 926 8.74 13.04 -33.90
CA PRO A 926 7.71 12.25 -33.20
C PRO A 926 7.83 12.25 -31.67
N LEU A 927 9.05 12.20 -31.11
CA LEU A 927 9.28 12.30 -29.66
C LEU A 927 8.81 13.65 -29.08
N ARG A 928 8.99 14.74 -29.82
CA ARG A 928 8.46 16.06 -29.45
C ARG A 928 6.94 16.11 -29.59
N GLU A 929 6.39 15.66 -30.73
CA GLU A 929 4.94 15.59 -30.96
C GLU A 929 4.24 14.83 -29.83
N ALA A 930 4.75 13.66 -29.44
CA ALA A 930 4.23 12.86 -28.32
C ALA A 930 4.34 13.55 -26.96
N THR A 931 5.39 14.35 -26.73
CA THR A 931 5.57 15.09 -25.48
C THR A 931 4.61 16.27 -25.38
N ASP A 932 4.59 17.11 -26.42
CA ASP A 932 3.80 18.34 -26.45
C ASP A 932 2.28 18.02 -26.42
N LEU A 933 1.81 16.97 -27.10
CA LEU A 933 0.40 16.54 -27.04
C LEU A 933 -0.06 16.19 -25.62
N ARG A 934 0.75 15.44 -24.85
CA ARG A 934 0.41 15.05 -23.47
C ARG A 934 0.52 16.23 -22.50
N GLU A 935 1.56 17.05 -22.61
CA GLU A 935 1.74 18.21 -21.74
C GLU A 935 0.61 19.24 -21.94
N ASN A 936 0.15 19.45 -23.17
CA ASN A 936 -0.96 20.38 -23.46
C ASN A 936 -2.26 19.95 -22.77
N VAL A 937 -2.67 18.68 -22.90
CA VAL A 937 -3.87 18.13 -22.23
C VAL A 937 -3.75 18.25 -20.71
N GLN A 938 -2.62 17.80 -20.15
CA GLN A 938 -2.43 17.81 -18.69
C GLN A 938 -2.46 19.23 -18.11
N ASN A 939 -1.87 20.21 -18.80
CA ASN A 939 -1.90 21.60 -18.38
C ASN A 939 -3.32 22.20 -18.46
N ALA A 940 -4.10 21.85 -19.49
CA ALA A 940 -5.48 22.31 -19.61
C ALA A 940 -6.40 21.71 -18.53
N MET A 941 -6.31 20.40 -18.29
CA MET A 941 -7.05 19.72 -17.21
C MET A 941 -6.70 20.31 -15.84
N VAL A 942 -5.42 20.54 -15.54
CA VAL A 942 -4.99 21.19 -14.28
C VAL A 942 -5.55 22.61 -14.17
N SER A 943 -5.52 23.40 -15.25
CA SER A 943 -6.10 24.76 -15.25
C SER A 943 -7.60 24.76 -14.99
N PHE A 944 -8.34 23.76 -15.47
CA PHE A 944 -9.77 23.61 -15.20
C PHE A 944 -10.03 23.21 -13.74
N LYS A 945 -9.33 22.20 -13.21
CA LYS A 945 -9.40 21.78 -11.79
C LYS A 945 -9.10 22.93 -10.82
N GLU A 946 -8.02 23.69 -11.07
CA GLU A 946 -7.61 24.81 -10.22
C GLU A 946 -8.61 25.99 -10.25
N LEU A 947 -9.34 26.18 -11.36
CA LEU A 947 -10.43 27.16 -11.47
C LEU A 947 -11.73 26.69 -10.80
N CYS A 948 -12.03 25.39 -10.84
CA CYS A 948 -13.08 24.76 -10.03
C CYS A 948 -12.80 24.89 -8.51
N GLY A 949 -11.58 25.29 -8.12
CA GLY A 949 -11.17 25.38 -6.71
C GLY A 949 -10.76 24.05 -6.08
N LEU A 950 -10.71 22.99 -6.89
CA LEU A 950 -10.41 21.62 -6.50
C LEU A 950 -8.89 21.36 -6.48
N THR A 951 -8.50 20.21 -5.92
CA THR A 951 -7.10 19.76 -5.95
C THR A 951 -6.73 19.23 -7.35
N PRO A 952 -5.44 19.18 -7.72
CA PRO A 952 -5.00 18.53 -8.96
C PRO A 952 -5.38 17.04 -9.04
N ALA A 953 -5.63 16.40 -7.90
CA ALA A 953 -6.04 15.01 -7.76
C ALA A 953 -7.55 14.78 -7.93
N ALA A 954 -8.38 15.83 -7.88
CA ALA A 954 -9.80 15.70 -8.13
C ALA A 954 -10.09 15.12 -9.52
N ASN A 955 -11.06 14.22 -9.64
CA ASN A 955 -11.50 13.66 -10.92
C ASN A 955 -12.33 14.68 -11.73
N MET A 956 -12.67 14.35 -12.98
CA MET A 956 -13.39 15.28 -13.84
C MET A 956 -14.88 15.36 -13.46
N LYS A 957 -15.46 14.30 -12.90
CA LYS A 957 -16.83 14.29 -12.38
C LYS A 957 -17.02 15.31 -11.25
N GLN A 958 -16.09 15.42 -10.30
CA GLN A 958 -16.07 16.47 -9.25
C GLN A 958 -16.06 17.87 -9.86
N CYS A 959 -15.29 18.09 -10.94
CA CYS A 959 -15.23 19.39 -11.61
C CYS A 959 -16.58 19.77 -12.22
N ILE A 960 -17.22 18.87 -12.97
CA ILE A 960 -18.54 19.11 -13.58
C ILE A 960 -19.63 19.30 -12.52
N LEU A 961 -19.62 18.51 -11.44
CA LEU A 961 -20.56 18.66 -10.32
C LEU A 961 -20.38 20.00 -9.60
N THR A 962 -19.14 20.43 -9.35
CA THR A 962 -18.83 21.74 -8.74
C THR A 962 -19.29 22.91 -9.61
N VAL A 963 -19.11 22.81 -10.94
CA VAL A 963 -19.66 23.80 -11.88
C VAL A 963 -21.19 23.77 -11.87
N SER A 964 -21.82 22.59 -11.75
CA SER A 964 -23.27 22.45 -11.70
C SER A 964 -23.91 23.08 -10.45
N THR A 965 -23.29 23.01 -9.27
CA THR A 965 -23.83 23.62 -8.05
C THR A 965 -23.76 25.15 -8.08
N TRP A 966 -22.76 25.73 -8.75
CA TRP A 966 -22.69 27.17 -9.04
C TRP A 966 -23.82 27.62 -9.98
N LEU A 967 -24.11 26.81 -11.01
CA LEU A 967 -25.19 27.08 -11.98
C LEU A 967 -26.58 26.98 -11.32
N MET A 968 -26.81 25.97 -10.49
CA MET A 968 -28.07 25.77 -9.75
C MET A 968 -28.37 26.88 -8.72
N ASN A 969 -27.34 27.60 -8.23
CA ASN A 969 -27.47 28.71 -7.27
C ASN A 969 -27.40 30.11 -7.92
N SER A 970 -27.56 30.19 -9.24
CA SER A 970 -27.75 31.42 -9.99
C SER A 970 -29.24 31.75 -10.14
N GLU A 971 -29.62 33.03 -10.08
CA GLU A 971 -30.99 33.41 -10.46
C GLU A 971 -31.24 33.16 -11.96
N ARG A 972 -32.53 33.07 -12.34
CA ARG A 972 -33.04 32.53 -13.63
C ARG A 972 -32.52 33.18 -14.94
N ALA A 973 -31.63 34.17 -14.85
CA ALA A 973 -31.08 34.91 -16.00
C ALA A 973 -29.87 34.21 -16.67
N LEU A 974 -29.25 33.22 -16.03
CA LEU A 974 -28.09 32.48 -16.56
C LEU A 974 -28.41 30.99 -16.65
N ARG A 975 -28.25 30.39 -17.84
CA ARG A 975 -28.38 28.95 -18.06
C ARG A 975 -27.19 28.45 -18.87
N VAL A 976 -26.45 27.47 -18.34
CA VAL A 976 -25.43 26.74 -19.10
C VAL A 976 -25.99 25.35 -19.45
N THR A 977 -25.74 24.90 -20.67
CA THR A 977 -26.10 23.55 -21.14
C THR A 977 -24.95 22.92 -21.90
N VAL A 978 -24.77 21.61 -21.75
CA VAL A 978 -23.77 20.82 -22.46
C VAL A 978 -24.42 20.07 -23.61
N ASP A 979 -23.86 20.19 -24.82
CA ASP A 979 -24.27 19.37 -25.96
C ASP A 979 -23.58 18.00 -25.94
N LEU A 980 -24.31 16.97 -25.49
CA LEU A 980 -23.86 15.58 -25.48
C LEU A 980 -24.07 14.84 -26.81
N SER A 981 -24.62 15.49 -27.84
CA SER A 981 -24.76 14.85 -29.17
C SER A 981 -23.45 14.77 -29.95
N GLN A 982 -22.43 15.51 -29.51
CA GLN A 982 -21.10 15.57 -30.11
C GLN A 982 -20.09 14.73 -29.32
N ALA A 983 -19.16 14.08 -30.01
CA ALA A 983 -18.09 13.28 -29.39
C ALA A 983 -17.14 14.09 -28.48
N TYR A 984 -17.18 15.42 -28.58
CA TYR A 984 -16.43 16.38 -27.79
C TYR A 984 -17.41 17.42 -27.22
N PRO A 985 -17.96 17.22 -26.00
CA PRO A 985 -19.07 18.02 -25.52
C PRO A 985 -18.67 19.48 -25.25
N ALA A 986 -19.45 20.44 -25.75
CA ALA A 986 -19.24 21.87 -25.56
C ALA A 986 -20.19 22.45 -24.50
N MET A 987 -19.72 23.43 -23.71
CA MET A 987 -20.54 24.17 -22.74
C MET A 987 -21.07 25.48 -23.33
N GLU A 988 -22.35 25.52 -23.66
CA GLU A 988 -23.02 26.74 -24.11
C GLU A 988 -23.60 27.53 -22.94
N ALA A 989 -23.29 28.82 -22.84
CA ALA A 989 -23.84 29.73 -21.83
C ALA A 989 -24.84 30.72 -22.44
N GLN A 990 -26.05 30.78 -21.87
CA GLN A 990 -27.11 31.71 -22.23
C GLN A 990 -27.32 32.70 -21.08
N GLY A 991 -27.14 34.00 -21.34
CA GLY A 991 -27.26 35.07 -20.34
C GLY A 991 -25.93 35.77 -19.99
N PRO A 992 -25.96 36.76 -19.08
CA PRO A 992 -24.76 37.51 -18.66
C PRO A 992 -23.86 36.66 -17.77
N VAL A 993 -22.74 36.16 -18.32
CA VAL A 993 -21.80 35.26 -17.62
C VAL A 993 -20.86 36.04 -16.67
N PRO A 994 -20.84 35.73 -15.35
CA PRO A 994 -19.89 36.30 -14.39
C PRO A 994 -18.42 36.05 -14.77
N GLU A 995 -17.53 36.96 -14.36
CA GLU A 995 -16.11 36.96 -14.70
C GLU A 995 -15.34 35.69 -14.28
N LEU A 996 -15.74 35.07 -13.16
CA LEU A 996 -15.19 33.80 -12.70
C LEU A 996 -15.63 32.65 -13.60
N LEU A 997 -16.94 32.51 -13.84
CA LEU A 997 -17.50 31.43 -14.64
C LEU A 997 -17.03 31.49 -16.11
N ARG A 998 -16.84 32.68 -16.67
CA ARG A 998 -16.30 32.83 -18.04
C ARG A 998 -14.88 32.27 -18.17
N LYS A 999 -14.05 32.35 -17.12
CA LYS A 999 -12.72 31.73 -17.09
C LYS A 999 -12.81 30.21 -16.99
N VAL A 1000 -13.77 29.70 -16.22
CA VAL A 1000 -14.05 28.27 -16.07
C VAL A 1000 -14.49 27.65 -17.41
N LEU A 1001 -15.43 28.30 -18.11
CA LEU A 1001 -15.88 27.89 -19.45
C LEU A 1001 -14.73 27.91 -20.48
N ASN A 1002 -13.97 29.00 -20.55
CA ASN A 1002 -12.82 29.07 -21.46
C ASN A 1002 -11.75 28.00 -21.17
N ALA A 1003 -11.57 27.59 -19.91
CA ALA A 1003 -10.65 26.52 -19.52
C ALA A 1003 -11.20 25.13 -19.86
N TYR A 1004 -12.51 24.92 -19.73
CA TYR A 1004 -13.19 23.72 -20.20
C TYR A 1004 -13.04 23.55 -21.72
N ASP A 1005 -13.30 24.59 -22.51
CA ASP A 1005 -13.15 24.53 -23.97
C ASP A 1005 -11.69 24.23 -24.38
N MET A 1006 -10.71 24.83 -23.71
CA MET A 1006 -9.28 24.55 -23.92
C MET A 1006 -8.93 23.08 -23.60
N MET A 1007 -9.52 22.52 -22.54
CA MET A 1007 -9.36 21.11 -22.16
C MET A 1007 -9.98 20.17 -23.22
N ILE A 1008 -11.19 20.48 -23.71
CA ILE A 1008 -11.82 19.68 -24.77
C ILE A 1008 -11.04 19.75 -26.09
N GLN A 1009 -10.57 20.94 -26.49
CA GLN A 1009 -9.78 21.13 -27.71
C GLN A 1009 -8.42 20.41 -27.66
N THR A 1010 -7.72 20.49 -26.53
CA THR A 1010 -6.45 19.77 -26.35
C THR A 1010 -6.65 18.26 -26.30
N SER A 1011 -7.66 17.76 -25.57
CA SER A 1011 -8.00 16.33 -25.52
C SER A 1011 -8.36 15.77 -26.90
N ARG A 1012 -9.16 16.50 -27.68
CA ARG A 1012 -9.44 16.18 -29.08
C ARG A 1012 -8.16 16.05 -29.90
N THR A 1013 -7.28 17.05 -29.82
CA THR A 1013 -6.02 17.09 -30.58
C THR A 1013 -5.12 15.88 -30.25
N LEU A 1014 -5.04 15.49 -28.98
CA LEU A 1014 -4.37 14.26 -28.54
C LEU A 1014 -5.03 13.01 -29.13
N ILE A 1015 -6.35 12.86 -29.00
CA ILE A 1015 -7.09 11.67 -29.44
C ILE A 1015 -6.98 11.46 -30.95
N GLU A 1016 -7.11 12.53 -31.75
CA GLU A 1016 -7.01 12.47 -33.22
C GLU A 1016 -5.59 12.26 -33.73
N SER A 1017 -4.55 12.69 -32.99
CA SER A 1017 -3.15 12.63 -33.43
C SER A 1017 -2.35 11.43 -32.90
N ALA A 1018 -2.75 10.86 -31.76
CA ALA A 1018 -1.93 9.93 -30.99
C ALA A 1018 -1.50 8.68 -31.77
N ASP A 1019 -2.40 8.04 -32.52
CA ASP A 1019 -2.11 6.76 -33.20
C ASP A 1019 -1.06 6.89 -34.30
N VAL A 1020 -1.06 8.03 -35.00
CA VAL A 1020 -0.08 8.36 -36.04
C VAL A 1020 1.30 8.57 -35.44
N VAL A 1021 1.40 9.29 -34.31
CA VAL A 1021 2.67 9.53 -33.61
C VAL A 1021 3.18 8.26 -32.92
N TYR A 1022 2.30 7.49 -32.29
CA TYR A 1022 2.60 6.16 -31.72
C TYR A 1022 3.20 5.24 -32.79
N SER A 1023 2.57 5.15 -33.96
CA SER A 1023 3.04 4.30 -35.07
C SER A 1023 4.46 4.68 -35.53
N LYS A 1024 4.76 5.99 -35.67
CA LYS A 1024 6.12 6.48 -35.99
C LYS A 1024 7.15 6.08 -34.91
N LEU A 1025 6.80 6.21 -33.63
CA LEU A 1025 7.69 5.87 -32.51
C LEU A 1025 7.98 4.37 -32.45
N THR A 1026 6.94 3.52 -32.52
CA THR A 1026 7.09 2.06 -32.53
C THR A 1026 7.82 1.56 -33.78
N GLN A 1027 7.63 2.19 -34.95
CA GLN A 1027 8.40 1.87 -36.15
C GLN A 1027 9.89 2.18 -35.96
N ALA A 1028 10.24 3.34 -35.42
CA ALA A 1028 11.62 3.71 -35.12
C ALA A 1028 12.25 2.83 -34.04
N GLN A 1029 11.46 2.39 -33.05
CA GLN A 1029 11.90 1.43 -32.03
C GLN A 1029 12.23 0.07 -32.66
N ARG A 1030 11.35 -0.50 -33.49
CA ARG A 1030 11.55 -1.79 -34.18
C ARG A 1030 12.77 -1.75 -35.08
N ALA A 1031 12.85 -0.77 -35.97
CA ALA A 1031 14.02 -0.55 -36.84
C ALA A 1031 15.32 -0.30 -36.04
N GLY A 1032 15.21 0.14 -34.78
CA GLY A 1032 16.33 0.26 -33.86
C GLY A 1032 16.76 -1.09 -33.29
N LEU A 1033 15.81 -1.92 -32.85
CA LEU A 1033 16.03 -3.27 -32.32
C LEU A 1033 16.72 -4.19 -33.35
N ASP A 1034 16.44 -4.02 -34.65
CA ASP A 1034 17.11 -4.77 -35.73
C ASP A 1034 18.65 -4.62 -35.71
N PHE A 1035 19.18 -3.51 -35.18
CA PHE A 1035 20.63 -3.31 -35.01
C PHE A 1035 21.22 -4.01 -33.78
N HIS A 1036 20.41 -4.51 -32.83
CA HIS A 1036 20.88 -4.94 -31.51
C HIS A 1036 21.97 -6.02 -31.59
N VAL A 1037 21.71 -7.08 -32.35
CA VAL A 1037 22.57 -8.27 -32.48
C VAL A 1037 23.95 -7.92 -33.04
N ASP A 1038 24.00 -6.99 -34.01
CA ASP A 1038 25.23 -6.60 -34.70
C ASP A 1038 25.88 -5.34 -34.07
N LEU A 1039 25.24 -4.68 -33.10
CA LEU A 1039 25.63 -3.36 -32.57
C LEU A 1039 27.08 -3.30 -32.09
N HIS A 1040 27.54 -4.31 -31.35
CA HIS A 1040 28.92 -4.39 -30.86
C HIS A 1040 29.93 -4.50 -32.01
N ARG A 1041 29.59 -5.26 -33.06
CA ARG A 1041 30.40 -5.44 -34.29
C ARG A 1041 30.38 -4.19 -35.17
N ILE A 1042 29.27 -3.45 -35.21
CA ILE A 1042 29.18 -2.16 -35.91
C ILE A 1042 29.98 -1.08 -35.18
N GLY A 1043 29.82 -0.94 -33.86
CA GLY A 1043 30.60 0.01 -33.05
C GLY A 1043 32.10 -0.23 -33.12
N ALA A 1044 32.53 -1.51 -33.11
CA ALA A 1044 33.94 -1.87 -33.30
C ALA A 1044 34.48 -1.49 -34.70
N LYS A 1045 33.64 -1.54 -35.75
CA LYS A 1045 34.01 -1.08 -37.12
C LYS A 1045 34.15 0.45 -37.20
N GLU A 1046 33.30 1.21 -36.51
CA GLU A 1046 33.45 2.69 -36.35
C GLU A 1046 34.59 3.06 -35.37
N GLY A 1047 35.39 2.08 -34.90
CA GLY A 1047 36.58 2.31 -34.07
C GLY A 1047 36.32 2.51 -32.58
N LEU A 1048 35.07 2.30 -32.11
CA LEU A 1048 34.73 2.36 -30.68
C LEU A 1048 35.25 1.10 -29.98
N LYS A 1049 35.97 1.29 -28.86
CA LYS A 1049 36.57 0.20 -28.05
C LYS A 1049 36.49 0.51 -26.56
N GLY A 1050 36.40 -0.54 -25.73
CA GLY A 1050 36.32 -0.43 -24.27
C GLY A 1050 35.19 0.48 -23.81
N ARG A 1051 35.45 1.34 -22.80
CA ARG A 1051 34.46 2.29 -22.25
C ARG A 1051 33.74 3.17 -23.28
N LYS A 1052 34.33 3.43 -24.45
CA LYS A 1052 33.65 4.18 -25.53
C LYS A 1052 32.55 3.36 -26.21
N LEU A 1053 32.75 2.05 -26.36
CA LEU A 1053 31.77 1.13 -26.93
C LEU A 1053 30.63 0.84 -25.93
N GLN A 1054 30.97 0.61 -24.65
CA GLN A 1054 29.96 0.44 -23.59
C GLN A 1054 29.02 1.66 -23.52
N LYS A 1055 29.57 2.87 -23.50
CA LYS A 1055 28.77 4.11 -23.51
C LYS A 1055 27.92 4.31 -24.76
N ALA A 1056 28.35 3.79 -25.91
CA ALA A 1056 27.53 3.78 -27.13
C ALA A 1056 26.35 2.80 -26.99
N MET A 1057 26.58 1.63 -26.38
CA MET A 1057 25.54 0.63 -26.09
C MET A 1057 24.54 1.12 -25.03
N GLU A 1058 25.00 1.77 -23.95
CA GLU A 1058 24.14 2.48 -22.99
C GLU A 1058 23.25 3.53 -23.68
N SER A 1059 23.83 4.32 -24.59
CA SER A 1059 23.12 5.39 -25.30
C SER A 1059 22.12 4.83 -26.32
N TYR A 1060 22.43 3.69 -26.94
CA TYR A 1060 21.51 2.94 -27.80
C TYR A 1060 20.34 2.38 -26.98
N ALA A 1061 20.61 1.70 -25.86
CA ALA A 1061 19.58 1.14 -24.99
C ALA A 1061 18.65 2.24 -24.44
N TRP A 1062 19.21 3.38 -24.04
CA TRP A 1062 18.46 4.58 -23.68
C TRP A 1062 17.51 5.04 -24.79
N ASN A 1063 17.96 5.08 -26.05
CA ASN A 1063 17.11 5.50 -27.16
C ASN A 1063 15.93 4.54 -27.39
N ILE A 1064 16.16 3.23 -27.29
CA ILE A 1064 15.10 2.21 -27.38
C ILE A 1064 14.09 2.38 -26.24
N THR A 1065 14.55 2.53 -24.99
CA THR A 1065 13.70 2.73 -23.81
C THR A 1065 12.91 4.05 -23.87
N VAL A 1066 13.54 5.15 -24.32
CA VAL A 1066 12.85 6.43 -24.55
C VAL A 1066 11.78 6.28 -25.62
N LEU A 1067 12.08 5.66 -26.77
CA LEU A 1067 11.09 5.48 -27.84
C LEU A 1067 9.89 4.66 -27.39
N LYS A 1068 10.14 3.50 -26.75
CA LYS A 1068 9.08 2.64 -26.22
C LYS A 1068 8.21 3.40 -25.22
N GLY A 1069 8.80 3.90 -24.14
CA GLY A 1069 8.04 4.54 -23.07
C GLY A 1069 7.36 5.83 -23.50
N GLN A 1070 7.92 6.61 -24.45
CA GLN A 1070 7.19 7.76 -25.00
C GLN A 1070 5.98 7.36 -25.84
N ALA A 1071 6.00 6.20 -26.50
CA ALA A 1071 4.85 5.64 -27.19
C ALA A 1071 3.81 5.10 -26.19
N ASP A 1072 4.23 4.34 -25.18
CA ASP A 1072 3.33 3.77 -24.16
C ASP A 1072 2.67 4.88 -23.32
N LEU A 1073 3.41 5.92 -22.93
CA LEU A 1073 2.86 7.13 -22.28
C LEU A 1073 1.87 7.89 -23.16
N LEU A 1074 2.06 7.89 -24.49
CA LEU A 1074 1.12 8.52 -25.42
C LEU A 1074 -0.17 7.70 -25.54
N LYS A 1075 -0.06 6.37 -25.60
CA LYS A 1075 -1.19 5.43 -25.57
C LYS A 1075 -1.98 5.57 -24.27
N HIS A 1076 -1.30 5.62 -23.12
CA HIS A 1076 -1.95 5.85 -21.81
C HIS A 1076 -2.67 7.20 -21.76
N ALA A 1077 -2.01 8.29 -22.15
CA ALA A 1077 -2.64 9.62 -22.14
C ALA A 1077 -3.85 9.72 -23.08
N LYS A 1078 -3.85 9.01 -24.22
CA LYS A 1078 -5.06 8.88 -25.07
C LYS A 1078 -6.21 8.20 -24.32
N SER A 1079 -5.91 7.16 -23.53
CA SER A 1079 -6.91 6.47 -22.70
C SER A 1079 -7.43 7.37 -21.58
N GLU A 1080 -6.56 8.10 -20.88
CA GLU A 1080 -6.93 9.05 -19.81
C GLU A 1080 -7.78 10.21 -20.35
N ALA A 1081 -7.51 10.69 -21.57
CA ALA A 1081 -8.34 11.71 -22.23
C ALA A 1081 -9.70 11.16 -22.70
N LEU A 1082 -9.77 9.91 -23.20
CA LEU A 1082 -11.04 9.26 -23.54
C LEU A 1082 -11.90 9.01 -22.30
N ASP A 1083 -11.30 8.60 -21.18
CA ASP A 1083 -12.03 8.44 -19.93
C ASP A 1083 -12.48 9.79 -19.35
N THR A 1084 -11.64 10.82 -19.42
CA THR A 1084 -12.03 12.20 -19.05
C THR A 1084 -13.31 12.64 -19.78
N LEU A 1085 -13.47 12.30 -21.06
CA LEU A 1085 -14.70 12.58 -21.82
C LEU A 1085 -15.89 11.72 -21.35
N ARG A 1086 -15.68 10.46 -20.96
CA ARG A 1086 -16.71 9.60 -20.34
C ARG A 1086 -17.18 10.18 -19.00
N GLN A 1087 -16.26 10.54 -18.11
CA GLN A 1087 -16.57 11.18 -16.82
C GLN A 1087 -17.40 12.46 -17.00
N ILE A 1088 -17.05 13.31 -17.97
CA ILE A 1088 -17.81 14.53 -18.31
C ILE A 1088 -19.22 14.19 -18.77
N HIS A 1089 -19.38 13.21 -19.68
CA HIS A 1089 -20.68 12.79 -20.19
C HIS A 1089 -21.58 12.26 -19.06
N CYS A 1090 -21.08 11.31 -18.25
CA CYS A 1090 -21.82 10.74 -17.12
C CYS A 1090 -22.20 11.83 -16.09
N ALA A 1091 -21.25 12.67 -15.68
CA ALA A 1091 -21.50 13.74 -14.73
C ALA A 1091 -22.58 14.73 -15.23
N THR A 1092 -22.50 15.12 -16.50
CA THR A 1092 -23.46 16.02 -17.16
C THR A 1092 -24.88 15.45 -17.18
N GLN A 1093 -25.02 14.14 -17.38
CA GLN A 1093 -26.31 13.47 -17.30
C GLN A 1093 -26.83 13.43 -15.86
N SER A 1094 -25.99 13.06 -14.88
CA SER A 1094 -26.37 13.01 -13.46
C SER A 1094 -26.84 14.37 -12.91
N CYS A 1095 -26.26 15.48 -13.36
CA CYS A 1095 -26.61 16.83 -12.88
C CYS A 1095 -27.63 17.60 -13.75
N GLY A 1096 -28.15 16.99 -14.82
CA GLY A 1096 -29.19 17.59 -15.67
C GLY A 1096 -28.73 18.78 -16.52
N LEU A 1097 -27.42 18.94 -16.74
CA LEU A 1097 -26.87 19.99 -17.63
C LEU A 1097 -26.99 19.64 -19.13
N SER A 1098 -27.46 18.44 -19.48
CA SER A 1098 -27.63 18.00 -20.87
C SER A 1098 -28.64 18.86 -21.64
N LYS A 1099 -28.23 19.35 -22.82
CA LYS A 1099 -29.06 20.18 -23.70
C LYS A 1099 -30.32 19.47 -24.22
N ASN A 1100 -30.24 18.15 -24.39
CA ASN A 1100 -31.34 17.27 -24.79
C ASN A 1100 -31.36 16.02 -23.88
N GLY A 1101 -32.54 15.57 -23.46
CA GLY A 1101 -32.74 14.31 -22.72
C GLY A 1101 -32.69 13.06 -23.60
N ALA A 1102 -31.65 12.92 -24.42
CA ALA A 1102 -31.55 11.90 -25.47
C ALA A 1102 -30.41 10.89 -25.21
N THR A 1103 -30.52 9.71 -25.84
CA THR A 1103 -29.62 8.55 -25.64
C THR A 1103 -28.20 8.76 -26.19
N SER A 1104 -27.22 8.20 -25.49
CA SER A 1104 -25.78 8.34 -25.80
C SER A 1104 -25.38 7.68 -27.13
N PRO A 1105 -24.47 8.29 -27.91
CA PRO A 1105 -23.75 7.60 -28.98
C PRO A 1105 -22.72 6.62 -28.38
N GLN A 1106 -22.74 5.35 -28.80
CA GLN A 1106 -21.86 4.31 -28.26
C GLN A 1106 -20.37 4.56 -28.60
N LEU A 1107 -19.67 5.27 -27.71
CA LEU A 1107 -18.21 5.18 -27.59
C LEU A 1107 -17.85 3.72 -27.27
N GLN A 1108 -17.06 3.09 -28.15
CA GLN A 1108 -16.83 1.64 -28.12
C GLN A 1108 -16.30 1.15 -26.77
N HIS A 1109 -16.86 0.04 -26.32
CA HIS A 1109 -16.55 -0.59 -25.03
C HIS A 1109 -15.20 -1.33 -25.12
N LEU A 1110 -14.09 -0.63 -24.88
CA LEU A 1110 -12.86 -1.28 -24.43
C LEU A 1110 -12.91 -1.44 -22.90
N PRO A 1111 -12.86 -2.67 -22.36
CA PRO A 1111 -12.69 -2.90 -20.93
C PRO A 1111 -11.30 -2.44 -20.48
N LEU A 1112 -11.23 -1.64 -19.41
CA LEU A 1112 -9.97 -1.16 -18.84
C LEU A 1112 -9.37 -2.17 -17.84
N GLN A 1113 -9.34 -3.47 -18.18
CA GLN A 1113 -8.59 -4.48 -17.41
C GLN A 1113 -8.17 -5.69 -18.28
N ALA A 1114 -7.20 -5.46 -19.19
CA ALA A 1114 -6.52 -6.52 -19.96
C ALA A 1114 -5.15 -6.06 -20.52
N GLN A 1115 -4.28 -5.51 -19.69
CA GLN A 1115 -2.85 -5.38 -20.03
C GLN A 1115 -2.11 -6.64 -19.52
N ALA A 1116 -1.63 -7.56 -20.36
CA ALA A 1116 -1.63 -7.56 -21.81
C ALA A 1116 -1.90 -8.95 -22.41
N GLN A 1117 -2.80 -9.03 -23.38
CA GLN A 1117 -2.81 -10.11 -24.37
C GLN A 1117 -2.05 -9.66 -25.62
N TYR A 1118 -0.79 -10.07 -25.74
CA TYR A 1118 -0.17 -10.18 -27.06
C TYR A 1118 -0.85 -11.34 -27.79
N GLN A 1119 -1.49 -11.07 -28.93
CA GLN A 1119 -1.92 -12.15 -29.82
C GLN A 1119 -0.66 -12.87 -30.33
N ALA A 1120 -0.46 -14.10 -29.87
CA ALA A 1120 0.59 -14.96 -30.39
C ALA A 1120 0.31 -15.27 -31.87
N GLN A 1121 1.08 -14.66 -32.77
CA GLN A 1121 1.22 -15.21 -34.11
C GLN A 1121 2.06 -16.50 -34.00
N PRO A 1122 1.54 -17.66 -34.41
CA PRO A 1122 2.32 -18.90 -34.37
C PRO A 1122 3.48 -18.80 -35.37
N TYR A 1123 4.70 -18.72 -34.86
CA TYR A 1123 5.91 -18.82 -35.68
C TYR A 1123 6.01 -20.23 -36.26
N HIS A 1124 5.73 -20.39 -37.55
CA HIS A 1124 6.05 -21.63 -38.26
C HIS A 1124 7.57 -21.77 -38.37
N PRO A 1125 8.17 -22.90 -37.92
CA PRO A 1125 9.60 -23.13 -38.07
C PRO A 1125 9.96 -23.36 -39.55
N PRO A 1126 11.06 -22.78 -40.07
CA PRO A 1126 11.47 -22.98 -41.46
C PRO A 1126 12.03 -24.39 -41.66
N GLN A 1127 11.50 -25.12 -42.64
CA GLN A 1127 12.08 -26.41 -43.06
C GLN A 1127 13.39 -26.21 -43.85
N PRO A 1128 14.39 -27.10 -43.69
CA PRO A 1128 15.67 -26.97 -44.38
C PRO A 1128 15.57 -27.36 -45.86
N HIS A 1129 15.93 -26.46 -46.76
CA HIS A 1129 16.04 -26.77 -48.20
C HIS A 1129 17.36 -27.48 -48.54
N HIS A 1130 17.25 -28.61 -49.26
CA HIS A 1130 18.39 -29.32 -49.82
C HIS A 1130 19.06 -28.55 -50.98
N LEU A 1131 20.39 -28.75 -51.11
CA LEU A 1131 21.20 -28.30 -52.23
C LEU A 1131 20.94 -29.13 -53.51
N GLN A 1132 20.78 -28.46 -54.66
CA GLN A 1132 21.45 -28.78 -55.93
C GLN A 1132 21.31 -27.60 -56.95
N PRO A 1133 22.13 -27.52 -58.03
CA PRO A 1133 22.55 -26.21 -58.58
C PRO A 1133 22.04 -25.81 -59.98
N GLN A 1134 22.12 -24.50 -60.24
CA GLN A 1134 22.41 -23.79 -61.50
C GLN A 1134 21.93 -24.36 -62.85
N ALA A 1135 21.10 -23.57 -63.54
CA ALA A 1135 21.10 -23.46 -65.00
C ALA A 1135 20.84 -22.00 -65.44
N GLN A 1136 21.29 -21.66 -66.65
CA GLN A 1136 21.08 -20.37 -67.35
C GLN A 1136 19.79 -20.48 -68.22
N THR A 1137 19.23 -19.51 -68.96
CA THR A 1137 19.61 -18.16 -69.44
C THR A 1137 18.33 -17.46 -69.98
N GLN A 1138 18.26 -16.10 -70.00
CA GLN A 1138 17.52 -15.26 -71.01
C GLN A 1138 15.96 -15.47 -71.18
N SER A 1139 15.15 -14.53 -71.72
CA SER A 1139 15.27 -13.08 -71.95
C SER A 1139 13.94 -12.40 -72.38
N GLN A 1140 13.72 -11.15 -71.96
CA GLN A 1140 12.99 -10.05 -72.65
C GLN A 1140 11.45 -10.08 -72.86
N ALA A 1141 10.94 -8.88 -73.20
CA ALA A 1141 9.65 -8.54 -73.85
C ALA A 1141 8.36 -8.33 -73.02
N GLN A 1142 8.25 -7.13 -72.42
CA GLN A 1142 7.03 -6.28 -72.42
C GLN A 1142 6.74 -5.74 -73.87
N PRO A 1143 5.73 -4.87 -74.19
CA PRO A 1143 4.82 -4.06 -73.33
C PRO A 1143 3.34 -3.89 -73.83
N LEU A 1144 2.61 -2.93 -73.19
CA LEU A 1144 1.38 -2.22 -73.64
C LEU A 1144 0.02 -2.96 -73.56
N SER A 1145 -1.14 -2.32 -73.31
CA SER A 1145 -1.47 -1.00 -72.67
C SER A 1145 -2.99 -0.72 -72.57
N GLN A 1146 -3.44 0.04 -71.54
CA GLN A 1146 -4.69 0.86 -71.51
C GLN A 1146 -6.06 0.11 -71.57
N HIS A 1147 -7.24 0.64 -71.20
CA HIS A 1147 -7.64 1.78 -70.32
C HIS A 1147 -9.09 1.57 -69.80
N LEU A 1148 -9.44 2.16 -68.65
CA LEU A 1148 -10.74 2.76 -68.23
C LEU A 1148 -12.10 2.09 -68.59
N ALA A 1149 -12.98 1.90 -67.59
CA ALA A 1149 -14.28 2.62 -67.42
C ALA A 1149 -15.37 1.80 -66.66
N GLU A 1150 -16.01 2.48 -65.70
CA GLU A 1150 -17.31 2.19 -65.05
C GLU A 1150 -18.49 2.65 -65.95
N PRO A 1151 -19.82 2.39 -65.68
CA PRO A 1151 -20.48 2.52 -64.37
C PRO A 1151 -21.73 1.65 -64.04
N GLN A 1152 -22.30 1.95 -62.85
CA GLN A 1152 -23.63 1.62 -62.28
C GLN A 1152 -24.82 2.34 -63.02
N PRO A 1153 -26.15 2.10 -62.77
CA PRO A 1153 -26.80 2.12 -61.42
C PRO A 1153 -28.16 1.40 -61.14
N GLU A 1154 -28.50 1.37 -59.83
CA GLU A 1154 -29.81 1.59 -59.14
C GLU A 1154 -31.08 0.68 -59.21
N ALA A 1155 -31.84 0.78 -58.09
CA ALA A 1155 -33.30 0.64 -57.86
C ALA A 1155 -33.86 -0.59 -57.06
N GLN A 1156 -34.85 -0.31 -56.20
CA GLN A 1156 -35.65 -1.25 -55.35
C GLN A 1156 -37.14 -1.28 -55.80
N PRO A 1157 -38.02 -2.14 -55.23
CA PRO A 1157 -38.89 -1.67 -54.12
C PRO A 1157 -39.25 -2.75 -53.04
N GLN A 1158 -40.22 -2.46 -52.16
CA GLN A 1158 -40.56 -3.17 -50.90
C GLN A 1158 -42.04 -3.61 -50.79
N LEU A 1159 -42.37 -4.48 -49.78
CA LEU A 1159 -43.53 -4.45 -48.83
C LEU A 1159 -44.35 -5.75 -48.60
N GLN A 1160 -44.47 -6.17 -47.31
CA GLN A 1160 -45.65 -6.66 -46.51
C GLN A 1160 -46.66 -7.72 -47.04
N ALA A 1161 -47.39 -8.54 -46.24
CA ALA A 1161 -47.29 -9.00 -44.83
C ALA A 1161 -48.32 -10.14 -44.47
N GLN A 1162 -48.01 -10.95 -43.43
CA GLN A 1162 -48.87 -11.75 -42.49
C GLN A 1162 -50.12 -12.60 -42.94
N LEU A 1163 -50.21 -13.89 -42.51
CA LEU A 1163 -51.20 -14.48 -41.55
C LEU A 1163 -51.18 -16.04 -41.41
N HIS A 1164 -51.89 -16.55 -40.38
CA HIS A 1164 -52.13 -17.93 -39.84
C HIS A 1164 -52.18 -19.20 -40.77
N THR A 1165 -52.25 -20.49 -40.33
CA THR A 1165 -52.88 -21.15 -39.13
C THR A 1165 -52.33 -22.59 -38.84
N GLN A 1166 -52.77 -23.27 -37.76
CA GLN A 1166 -52.53 -24.71 -37.45
C GLN A 1166 -53.35 -25.69 -38.35
N PRO A 1167 -53.07 -27.02 -38.35
CA PRO A 1167 -53.82 -27.96 -37.48
C PRO A 1167 -53.06 -29.22 -36.94
N ARG A 1168 -53.69 -29.93 -35.97
CA ARG A 1168 -53.43 -31.35 -35.55
C ARG A 1168 -54.60 -32.25 -36.01
N PRO A 1169 -54.47 -33.59 -36.04
CA PRO A 1169 -55.30 -34.39 -35.10
C PRO A 1169 -54.78 -35.79 -34.66
N LEU A 1170 -55.16 -36.20 -33.44
CA LEU A 1170 -55.46 -37.57 -32.94
C LEU A 1170 -54.33 -38.66 -32.99
N THR A 1171 -54.23 -39.65 -32.09
CA THR A 1171 -55.11 -40.28 -31.07
C THR A 1171 -54.20 -40.86 -29.93
N GLN A 1172 -54.53 -41.54 -28.80
CA GLN A 1172 -55.78 -42.00 -28.12
C GLN A 1172 -55.57 -42.16 -26.58
N ARG A 1173 -55.96 -43.30 -26.00
CA ARG A 1173 -55.96 -43.82 -24.59
C ARG A 1173 -56.35 -45.34 -24.70
N PRO A 1174 -56.56 -46.21 -23.66
CA PRO A 1174 -56.66 -45.98 -22.19
C PRO A 1174 -56.00 -47.07 -21.24
N LEU A 1175 -55.93 -46.82 -19.91
CA LEU A 1175 -55.83 -47.81 -18.77
C LEU A 1175 -54.57 -48.75 -18.74
N LEU A 1176 -54.13 -49.40 -17.65
CA LEU A 1176 -54.20 -49.25 -16.17
C LEU A 1176 -52.89 -49.86 -15.57
N PRO A 1177 -52.42 -49.49 -14.35
CA PRO A 1177 -51.15 -49.93 -13.77
C PRO A 1177 -51.32 -51.08 -12.72
N PRO A 1178 -50.28 -51.45 -11.95
CA PRO A 1178 -50.00 -50.70 -10.71
C PRO A 1178 -48.52 -50.43 -10.38
N LEU A 1179 -48.31 -49.40 -9.55
CA LEU A 1179 -47.15 -49.20 -8.65
C LEU A 1179 -47.38 -49.98 -7.34
N PRO A 1180 -46.44 -49.98 -6.37
CA PRO A 1180 -45.03 -50.31 -6.42
C PRO A 1180 -44.80 -51.64 -5.66
N PRO A 1181 -43.80 -51.77 -4.76
CA PRO A 1181 -44.18 -51.55 -3.36
C PRO A 1181 -43.19 -50.72 -2.51
N GLN A 1182 -43.78 -49.80 -1.74
CA GLN A 1182 -43.41 -49.55 -0.34
C GLN A 1182 -44.43 -50.33 0.54
N PRO A 1183 -44.45 -50.21 1.90
CA PRO A 1183 -43.36 -49.85 2.81
C PRO A 1183 -42.95 -50.97 3.82
N PRO A 1184 -43.49 -51.12 5.06
CA PRO A 1184 -42.62 -51.45 6.20
C PRO A 1184 -43.14 -52.59 7.11
N GLN A 1185 -42.51 -52.79 8.27
CA GLN A 1185 -43.27 -53.01 9.51
C GLN A 1185 -42.57 -52.49 10.76
N TYR A 1186 -43.35 -51.85 11.63
CA TYR A 1186 -42.99 -51.41 12.97
C TYR A 1186 -43.78 -52.30 13.95
N ARG A 1187 -43.19 -52.70 15.09
CA ARG A 1187 -43.81 -53.49 16.18
C ARG A 1187 -44.13 -54.95 15.76
N ALA A 1188 -43.86 -55.96 16.59
CA ALA A 1188 -44.29 -56.02 17.98
C ALA A 1188 -43.38 -56.86 18.91
N ALA A 1189 -43.55 -56.57 20.22
CA ALA A 1189 -43.48 -57.44 21.40
C ALA A 1189 -42.50 -58.64 21.49
N GLY A 1190 -41.92 -58.80 22.69
CA GLY A 1190 -41.20 -60.01 23.13
C GLY A 1190 -39.69 -59.74 23.25
N SER A 1191 -39.08 -59.45 24.40
CA SER A 1191 -39.13 -60.04 25.76
C SER A 1191 -38.40 -61.38 25.89
N HIS A 1192 -37.48 -61.46 26.85
CA HIS A 1192 -36.77 -62.65 27.33
C HIS A 1192 -35.77 -63.30 26.34
N ASP A 1193 -34.61 -63.81 26.78
CA ASP A 1193 -33.93 -63.60 28.07
C ASP A 1193 -32.41 -63.82 27.93
N ALA A 1194 -31.65 -62.90 28.52
CA ALA A 1194 -30.56 -63.08 29.52
C ALA A 1194 -29.45 -64.15 29.35
N ILE A 1195 -28.50 -64.09 30.31
CA ILE A 1195 -27.48 -65.12 30.67
C ILE A 1195 -26.33 -65.27 29.63
N SER A 1196 -25.05 -65.10 29.98
CA SER A 1196 -24.43 -64.70 31.26
C SER A 1196 -23.00 -64.16 31.08
N GLU A 1197 -22.65 -63.14 31.86
CA GLU A 1197 -21.52 -63.07 32.82
C GLU A 1197 -20.15 -63.69 32.39
N ASN A 1198 -19.04 -62.97 32.51
CA ASN A 1198 -18.42 -62.75 33.82
C ASN A 1198 -17.49 -61.51 33.92
N GLU A 1199 -17.55 -60.86 35.10
CA GLU A 1199 -16.45 -60.43 36.00
C GLU A 1199 -15.11 -59.95 35.39
N THR A 1200 -14.67 -58.68 35.48
CA THR A 1200 -14.37 -57.73 36.61
C THR A 1200 -12.94 -57.81 37.18
N ALA A 1201 -12.47 -56.70 37.77
CA ALA A 1201 -11.14 -56.44 38.36
C ALA A 1201 -9.99 -56.26 37.33
N SER A 1202 -8.98 -55.40 37.54
CA SER A 1202 -8.76 -54.33 38.56
C SER A 1202 -7.67 -53.33 38.08
N ASP A 1203 -7.35 -52.32 38.90
CA ASP A 1203 -6.28 -51.33 38.69
C ASP A 1203 -4.90 -51.94 38.40
N GLY A 1204 -4.01 -51.19 37.71
CA GLY A 1204 -2.65 -51.66 37.39
C GLY A 1204 -1.76 -50.72 36.58
N SER A 1205 -1.45 -49.55 37.12
CA SER A 1205 -0.42 -48.57 36.72
C SER A 1205 0.74 -49.02 35.79
N CYS A 1206 0.96 -48.24 34.72
CA CYS A 1206 2.26 -47.68 34.30
C CYS A 1206 2.02 -46.44 33.43
#